data_AF-A0AAW0C076-F1
#
_entry.id   AF-A0AAW0C076-F1
#
_cell.length_a   1.000
_cell.length_b   1.000
_cell.length_c   1.000
_cell.angle_alpha   90.00
_cell.angle_beta   90.00
_cell.angle_gamma   90.00
#
_symmetry.space_group_name_H-M   'P 1'
#
loop_
_entity.id
_entity.type
_entity.pdbx_description
1 polymer ?
#
loop_
_entity_poly.entity_id
_entity_poly.type
_entity_poly.pdbx_seq_one_letter_code
_entity_poly.pdbx_strand_id
1 'polypeptide(L)'
;MAYMHPLHSLVVVLAFARMLLAAIGPVADLVISNRDVSPDGFTRSAVVAGGSTIGPLISANKGDNFKINVINKLNDDTMVQSTSIHWHGINQRRNAWADGPAFVTQCPIVKGNSFLYDFPTGDQAGTFWYHSHLSTQYCDGLRGPLVIYDSNDPFYSEYDVDDESTVITLTDWYHAKAKSTKIGVPDSTLINGLGRWSKGSATSPLSVIKVAAGKRYRMRLINMSCDAGYTFSIDHHIMMVFEADGVNHQAVTVDSLKIFAGIRADPNSGQSGFMNGINSAILRYDGAKEEEPSTSEVTNPKLLNEADLHPLDDSGAPGSPVPGGVDHAINLAFTFNVTDFHFYHDGVTYTPPPVPVLLQVLSGAQTADSLLPKGSVFPLPANSVIELSMPGGLLGVEHPMHLHGTTFDVVRVAGSDTYNYANPVRRDVVSIGGSSDNVTIRFRTDNVGPWILHCHIDFHMDLGFAVVFAPGSDQWKDQIHPPGSEHQRLLANTDSEWDEVFEGQLHLEADGRSYTYQYGPRGLAGLRHNYYALCCAALASIGGLSFGYDQGVIANVLVMRDFTARWPITPLQTGFMTAVLEFGALLGALFAGALTDRFSRGRAIFVASFIFCIGSSFQSGAQSLSHLFIGRAIGGVGVGALSMLSPLYMAEISPPEVRGSLLALEQFSIVLGVVLGFWLGFLTRNIPSSASWRIPLGVQIIPGLILLLGCIILPPSPRLLVLQGRYDDALSTLAKLRAKKSSNPLIQVELLEMRVEATVIQRTLGSAEVPKTWCLSNEIQTWKRLFGEKHRDRTSVGVLMMVFQQWSGINALLYYGPTLVKSVGLGGDTVPLIVSGGIGIAQFLAVVPTIIYIDRWGRRPLLRGGSTVMACSHFLISILVLLFHEKWEDHSIQAWIAVACMYTFTAAYGMSYGPIGWVLPSEVFPLSMRSKGVALSTASNWLNNFLIGLITPVTLEYSPAGTFMVFAIACFLGYLWSTYKVPETANVSLEEIDSMFRSSAGREDKAMKQQIEEDLGLTRLVRQIGSRSQ
;
A
#
# COMPACT_ATOMS: atom_id res chain seq x y z
N MET A 1 60.91 38.54 4.72
CA MET A 1 60.77 37.36 5.60
C MET A 1 59.28 37.09 5.75
N ALA A 2 58.70 35.93 5.46
CA ALA A 2 59.10 34.73 4.75
C ALA A 2 57.77 34.03 4.40
N TYR A 3 57.51 33.78 3.11
CA TYR A 3 57.21 32.47 2.54
C TYR A 3 56.53 31.46 3.48
N MET A 4 55.29 31.06 3.16
CA MET A 4 54.88 29.65 3.20
C MET A 4 53.66 29.39 2.31
N HIS A 5 53.82 28.39 1.43
CA HIS A 5 52.95 27.91 0.35
C HIS A 5 51.62 27.29 0.82
N PRO A 6 50.60 27.21 -0.06
CA PRO A 6 49.47 26.29 0.14
C PRO A 6 49.87 24.88 -0.34
N LEU A 7 49.96 23.95 0.59
CA LEU A 7 50.25 22.53 0.37
C LEU A 7 48.97 21.73 0.66
N HIS A 8 47.93 21.89 -0.17
CA HIS A 8 46.64 21.18 0.00
C HIS A 8 46.05 20.65 -1.34
N SER A 9 46.90 20.38 -2.33
CA SER A 9 46.44 19.80 -3.63
C SER A 9 47.16 18.52 -4.05
N LEU A 10 47.86 17.82 -3.13
CA LEU A 10 48.62 16.61 -3.49
C LEU A 10 48.26 15.32 -2.74
N VAL A 11 47.11 15.26 -2.06
CA VAL A 11 46.66 14.04 -1.34
C VAL A 11 45.29 13.51 -1.80
N VAL A 12 44.61 14.19 -2.74
CA VAL A 12 43.25 13.79 -3.19
C VAL A 12 43.24 13.07 -4.55
N VAL A 13 44.38 12.92 -5.24
CA VAL A 13 44.45 12.28 -6.57
C VAL A 13 45.11 10.89 -6.57
N LEU A 14 45.62 10.41 -5.43
CA LEU A 14 46.23 9.08 -5.30
C LEU A 14 45.42 8.07 -4.48
N ALA A 15 44.17 8.40 -4.11
CA ALA A 15 43.29 7.53 -3.31
C ALA A 15 42.14 6.87 -4.12
N PHE A 16 42.07 7.08 -5.45
CA PHE A 16 41.05 6.47 -6.32
C PHE A 16 41.59 5.34 -7.21
N ALA A 17 42.83 4.92 -7.03
CA ALA A 17 43.39 3.72 -7.67
C ALA A 17 43.93 2.80 -6.57
N ARG A 18 43.38 1.58 -6.47
CA ARG A 18 43.61 0.54 -5.43
C ARG A 18 42.67 0.59 -4.21
N MET A 19 41.36 0.46 -4.42
CA MET A 19 40.63 -0.47 -3.55
C MET A 19 40.71 -1.84 -4.21
N LEU A 20 41.28 -2.79 -3.48
CA LEU A 20 41.63 -4.13 -3.89
C LEU A 20 40.44 -4.88 -4.52
N LEU A 21 40.53 -5.15 -5.82
CA LEU A 21 40.03 -6.38 -6.43
C LEU A 21 40.96 -7.49 -5.93
N ALA A 22 40.68 -8.00 -4.74
CA ALA A 22 41.29 -9.23 -4.27
C ALA A 22 40.17 -10.25 -4.29
N ALA A 23 40.35 -11.33 -5.04
CA ALA A 23 39.50 -12.51 -4.93
C ALA A 23 39.29 -12.88 -3.44
N ILE A 24 38.05 -13.16 -3.08
CA ILE A 24 37.67 -13.63 -1.74
C ILE A 24 37.35 -15.13 -1.80
N GLY A 25 37.25 -15.78 -0.64
CA GLY A 25 36.92 -17.21 -0.54
C GLY A 25 38.13 -18.09 -0.23
N PRO A 26 37.91 -19.40 0.02
CA PRO A 26 36.59 -20.05 0.12
C PRO A 26 35.81 -19.64 1.38
N VAL A 27 36.45 -18.99 2.35
CA VAL A 27 35.83 -18.45 3.57
C VAL A 27 35.87 -16.92 3.56
N ALA A 28 34.71 -16.25 3.52
CA ALA A 28 34.65 -14.80 3.46
C ALA A 28 33.28 -14.23 3.90
N ASP A 29 33.27 -12.96 4.28
CA ASP A 29 32.03 -12.17 4.39
C ASP A 29 31.70 -11.53 3.03
N LEU A 30 30.45 -11.66 2.59
CA LEU A 30 29.94 -10.99 1.40
C LEU A 30 28.87 -9.97 1.81
N VAL A 31 29.28 -8.70 1.89
CA VAL A 31 28.35 -7.61 2.27
C VAL A 31 27.54 -7.17 1.06
N ILE A 32 26.22 -7.24 1.19
CA ILE A 32 25.24 -6.78 0.19
C ILE A 32 24.70 -5.42 0.62
N SER A 33 24.79 -4.41 -0.24
CA SER A 33 24.35 -3.03 0.09
C SER A 33 23.89 -2.26 -1.13
N ASN A 34 23.18 -1.15 -0.93
CA ASN A 34 22.88 -0.22 -2.03
C ASN A 34 23.99 0.81 -2.19
N ARG A 35 24.37 1.10 -3.43
CA ARG A 35 25.29 2.19 -3.79
C ARG A 35 24.92 2.81 -5.12
N ASP A 36 25.17 4.12 -5.23
CA ASP A 36 25.17 4.79 -6.52
C ASP A 36 26.41 4.38 -7.31
N VAL A 37 26.19 3.83 -8.51
CA VAL A 37 27.23 3.39 -9.44
C VAL A 37 27.00 4.04 -10.81
N SER A 38 28.08 4.16 -11.59
CA SER A 38 28.03 4.76 -12.93
C SER A 38 28.93 4.02 -13.94
N PRO A 39 28.70 2.72 -14.17
CA PRO A 39 29.61 1.88 -14.96
C PRO A 39 29.69 2.23 -16.45
N ASP A 40 28.67 2.92 -16.98
CA ASP A 40 28.61 3.43 -18.36
C ASP A 40 28.60 4.97 -18.43
N GLY A 41 28.79 5.64 -17.29
CA GLY A 41 28.67 7.08 -17.13
C GLY A 41 27.28 7.59 -16.70
N PHE A 42 26.25 6.73 -16.66
CA PHE A 42 24.95 7.08 -16.08
C PHE A 42 24.89 6.66 -14.61
N THR A 43 24.62 7.60 -13.71
CA THR A 43 24.56 7.32 -12.26
C THR A 43 23.19 6.80 -11.85
N ARG A 44 23.15 5.63 -11.21
CA ARG A 44 21.96 5.09 -10.55
C ARG A 44 22.30 4.31 -9.29
N SER A 45 21.36 4.23 -8.36
CA SER A 45 21.41 3.29 -7.22
C SER A 45 21.30 1.85 -7.75
N ALA A 46 22.18 0.98 -7.26
CA ALA A 46 22.29 -0.43 -7.59
C ALA A 46 22.44 -1.28 -6.33
N VAL A 47 22.21 -2.58 -6.48
CA VAL A 47 22.50 -3.59 -5.45
C VAL A 47 23.91 -4.11 -5.70
N VAL A 48 24.84 -3.87 -4.78
CA VAL A 48 26.24 -4.24 -4.94
C VAL A 48 26.68 -5.26 -3.91
N ALA A 49 27.43 -6.27 -4.35
CA ALA A 49 28.13 -7.21 -3.49
C ALA A 49 29.58 -6.73 -3.31
N GLY A 50 30.07 -6.59 -2.08
CA GLY A 50 31.44 -6.12 -1.81
C GLY A 50 31.71 -4.64 -2.13
N GLY A 51 30.71 -3.89 -2.64
CA GLY A 51 30.77 -2.43 -2.84
C GLY A 51 31.10 -1.94 -4.25
N SER A 52 31.21 -2.84 -5.24
CA SER A 52 31.49 -2.57 -6.65
C SER A 52 30.32 -2.97 -7.57
N THR A 53 30.26 -2.43 -8.79
CA THR A 53 29.21 -2.73 -9.78
C THR A 53 29.15 -4.23 -10.13
N ILE A 54 30.31 -4.86 -10.27
CA ILE A 54 30.44 -6.31 -10.35
C ILE A 54 30.93 -6.78 -9.00
N GLY A 55 30.29 -7.82 -8.45
CA GLY A 55 30.71 -8.41 -7.19
C GLY A 55 32.16 -8.94 -7.26
N PRO A 56 32.85 -9.06 -6.12
CA PRO A 56 34.21 -9.61 -6.08
C PRO A 56 34.26 -11.02 -6.66
N LEU A 57 35.39 -11.40 -7.26
CA LEU A 57 35.66 -12.78 -7.62
C LEU A 57 35.66 -13.64 -6.35
N ILE A 58 34.84 -14.69 -6.34
CA ILE A 58 34.90 -15.72 -5.32
C ILE A 58 35.72 -16.88 -5.88
N SER A 59 36.76 -17.30 -5.18
CA SER A 59 37.64 -18.37 -5.63
C SER A 59 37.86 -19.45 -4.58
N ALA A 60 38.07 -20.67 -5.06
CA ALA A 60 38.42 -21.83 -4.26
C ALA A 60 39.25 -22.82 -5.10
N ASN A 61 39.80 -23.85 -4.47
CA ASN A 61 40.33 -25.02 -5.15
C ASN A 61 39.37 -26.19 -5.04
N LYS A 62 39.44 -27.11 -5.99
CA LYS A 62 38.73 -28.39 -5.92
C LYS A 62 39.04 -29.13 -4.62
N GLY A 63 38.00 -29.49 -3.90
CA GLY A 63 38.05 -30.14 -2.59
C GLY A 63 37.95 -29.18 -1.41
N ASP A 64 37.98 -27.86 -1.64
CA ASP A 64 37.74 -26.86 -0.60
C ASP A 64 36.28 -26.85 -0.15
N ASN A 65 36.02 -26.14 0.94
CA ASN A 65 34.69 -25.93 1.49
C ASN A 65 34.37 -24.44 1.59
N PHE A 66 33.38 -23.99 0.83
CA PHE A 66 32.89 -22.63 0.89
C PHE A 66 32.20 -22.35 2.22
N LYS A 67 32.53 -21.21 2.83
CA LYS A 67 31.87 -20.64 4.01
C LYS A 67 31.70 -19.15 3.77
N ILE A 68 30.68 -18.80 3.00
CA ILE A 68 30.41 -17.42 2.61
C ILE A 68 29.27 -16.87 3.45
N ASN A 69 29.60 -15.96 4.36
CA ASN A 69 28.63 -15.29 5.21
C ASN A 69 28.07 -14.07 4.48
N VAL A 70 26.84 -14.19 3.99
CA VAL A 70 26.17 -13.11 3.25
C VAL A 70 25.50 -12.17 4.24
N ILE A 71 25.92 -10.91 4.26
CA ILE A 71 25.44 -9.89 5.21
C ILE A 71 24.57 -8.88 4.46
N ASN A 72 23.26 -8.88 4.72
CA ASN A 72 22.32 -8.00 4.05
C ASN A 72 22.22 -6.63 4.74
N LYS A 73 22.70 -5.58 4.06
CA LYS A 73 22.62 -4.16 4.48
C LYS A 73 21.83 -3.30 3.50
N LEU A 74 20.93 -3.88 2.72
CA LEU A 74 20.09 -3.14 1.77
C LEU A 74 19.17 -2.15 2.49
N ASN A 75 18.97 -0.98 1.89
CA ASN A 75 18.22 0.13 2.49
C ASN A 75 17.47 1.03 1.48
N ASP A 76 17.66 0.85 0.17
CA ASP A 76 16.89 1.53 -0.88
C ASP A 76 15.52 0.86 -1.03
N ASP A 77 14.42 1.61 -0.82
CA ASP A 77 13.06 1.07 -0.84
C ASP A 77 12.43 1.00 -2.23
N THR A 78 13.15 1.48 -3.24
CA THR A 78 12.77 1.34 -4.66
C THR A 78 13.17 -0.01 -5.26
N MET A 79 14.02 -0.78 -4.57
CA MET A 79 14.47 -2.13 -4.95
C MET A 79 14.04 -3.15 -3.86
N VAL A 80 14.25 -4.44 -4.10
CA VAL A 80 14.00 -5.49 -3.10
C VAL A 80 15.06 -5.40 -1.99
N GLN A 81 14.64 -5.41 -0.72
CA GLN A 81 15.52 -5.21 0.44
C GLN A 81 15.96 -6.51 1.13
N SER A 82 15.25 -7.61 0.92
CA SER A 82 15.72 -8.94 1.25
C SER A 82 16.61 -9.46 0.10
N THR A 83 17.38 -10.53 0.30
CA THR A 83 18.22 -11.13 -0.76
C THR A 83 18.34 -12.64 -0.59
N SER A 84 18.75 -13.36 -1.63
CA SER A 84 19.06 -14.79 -1.55
C SER A 84 20.09 -15.09 -2.63
N ILE A 85 21.17 -15.80 -2.34
CA ILE A 85 22.30 -15.97 -3.27
C ILE A 85 22.31 -17.39 -3.82
N HIS A 86 22.31 -17.50 -5.15
CA HIS A 86 22.56 -18.76 -5.85
C HIS A 86 24.01 -18.86 -6.33
N TRP A 87 24.56 -20.06 -6.25
CA TRP A 87 25.91 -20.44 -6.65
C TRP A 87 25.83 -21.25 -7.93
N HIS A 88 25.76 -20.55 -9.06
CA HIS A 88 25.40 -21.11 -10.35
C HIS A 88 26.36 -22.20 -10.82
N GLY A 89 25.81 -23.35 -11.20
CA GLY A 89 26.54 -24.54 -11.65
C GLY A 89 27.12 -25.41 -10.54
N ILE A 90 27.00 -25.01 -9.27
CA ILE A 90 27.38 -25.86 -8.14
C ILE A 90 26.27 -26.87 -7.87
N ASN A 91 26.59 -28.17 -7.87
CA ASN A 91 25.60 -29.23 -7.73
C ASN A 91 24.93 -29.27 -6.35
N GLN A 92 25.53 -28.67 -5.31
CA GLN A 92 24.98 -28.65 -3.95
C GLN A 92 24.57 -30.04 -3.42
N ARG A 93 25.34 -31.08 -3.76
CA ARG A 93 25.03 -32.47 -3.38
C ARG A 93 24.83 -32.58 -1.86
N ARG A 94 23.65 -33.04 -1.45
CA ARG A 94 23.18 -33.11 -0.04
C ARG A 94 23.04 -31.79 0.71
N ASN A 95 23.30 -30.65 0.06
CA ASN A 95 23.26 -29.31 0.66
C ASN A 95 22.26 -28.41 -0.09
N ALA A 96 21.13 -28.96 -0.55
CA ALA A 96 20.11 -28.23 -1.30
C ALA A 96 19.65 -26.94 -0.60
N TRP A 97 19.71 -26.88 0.74
CA TRP A 97 19.38 -25.68 1.52
C TRP A 97 20.28 -24.46 1.24
N ALA A 98 21.49 -24.68 0.71
CA ALA A 98 22.48 -23.66 0.37
C ALA A 98 22.42 -23.25 -1.12
N ASP A 99 21.49 -23.80 -1.90
CA ASP A 99 21.43 -23.57 -3.34
C ASP A 99 21.00 -22.14 -3.69
N GLY A 100 20.12 -21.50 -2.91
CA GLY A 100 19.81 -20.08 -3.07
C GLY A 100 18.43 -19.67 -3.61
N PRO A 101 17.75 -20.43 -4.50
CA PRO A 101 16.45 -20.02 -5.03
C PRO A 101 15.41 -19.75 -3.93
N ALA A 102 14.99 -18.49 -3.83
CA ALA A 102 14.03 -18.06 -2.83
C ALA A 102 12.71 -18.81 -3.00
N PHE A 103 12.18 -19.32 -1.89
CA PHE A 103 10.95 -20.12 -1.81
C PHE A 103 11.01 -21.49 -2.50
N VAL A 104 12.17 -21.93 -2.98
CA VAL A 104 12.41 -23.34 -3.33
C VAL A 104 13.29 -23.98 -2.28
N THR A 105 14.47 -23.42 -2.02
CA THR A 105 15.47 -24.01 -1.13
C THR A 105 15.65 -23.24 0.18
N GLN A 106 15.33 -21.94 0.20
CA GLN A 106 15.38 -21.11 1.40
C GLN A 106 14.39 -19.94 1.38
N CYS A 107 14.14 -19.34 2.54
CA CYS A 107 13.56 -17.99 2.59
C CYS A 107 14.65 -16.93 2.33
N PRO A 108 14.27 -15.73 1.88
CA PRO A 108 15.20 -14.61 1.74
C PRO A 108 15.88 -14.20 3.05
N ILE A 109 17.14 -13.80 2.96
CA ILE A 109 17.89 -13.09 3.99
C ILE A 109 17.32 -11.68 4.10
N VAL A 110 16.58 -11.41 5.18
CA VAL A 110 15.98 -10.09 5.42
C VAL A 110 17.04 -9.03 5.74
N LYS A 111 16.67 -7.76 5.59
CA LYS A 111 17.55 -6.63 5.89
C LYS A 111 18.10 -6.70 7.32
N GLY A 112 19.37 -6.33 7.48
CA GLY A 112 20.05 -6.25 8.78
C GLY A 112 20.49 -7.60 9.35
N ASN A 113 20.19 -8.70 8.67
CA ASN A 113 20.59 -10.05 9.06
C ASN A 113 21.69 -10.59 8.14
N SER A 114 22.27 -11.72 8.53
CA SER A 114 23.24 -12.45 7.72
C SER A 114 22.90 -13.94 7.68
N PHE A 115 23.41 -14.64 6.68
CA PHE A 115 23.26 -16.08 6.52
C PHE A 115 24.54 -16.71 5.97
N LEU A 116 25.01 -17.76 6.64
CA LEU A 116 26.20 -18.50 6.22
C LEU A 116 25.83 -19.61 5.23
N TYR A 117 26.31 -19.46 3.99
CA TYR A 117 26.34 -20.57 3.03
C TYR A 117 27.58 -21.42 3.30
N ASP A 118 27.37 -22.67 3.70
CA ASP A 118 28.43 -23.64 4.04
C ASP A 118 28.25 -24.90 3.19
N PHE A 119 29.06 -25.05 2.15
CA PHE A 119 28.99 -26.19 1.24
C PHE A 119 30.35 -26.54 0.61
N PRO A 120 30.63 -27.83 0.34
CA PRO A 120 31.86 -28.25 -0.31
C PRO A 120 31.82 -28.02 -1.83
N THR A 121 32.97 -27.77 -2.45
CA THR A 121 33.09 -27.79 -3.92
C THR A 121 32.92 -29.20 -4.48
N GLY A 122 33.18 -30.23 -3.64
CA GLY A 122 33.20 -31.62 -4.07
C GLY A 122 34.28 -31.89 -5.12
N ASP A 123 33.91 -32.63 -6.15
CA ASP A 123 34.73 -32.99 -7.31
C ASP A 123 34.69 -31.98 -8.46
N GLN A 124 33.91 -30.90 -8.33
CA GLN A 124 33.78 -29.86 -9.36
C GLN A 124 35.00 -28.91 -9.36
N ALA A 125 35.42 -28.54 -10.57
CA ALA A 125 36.34 -27.44 -10.85
C ALA A 125 35.95 -26.82 -12.18
N GLY A 126 36.19 -25.52 -12.35
CA GLY A 126 35.80 -24.78 -13.54
C GLY A 126 35.35 -23.35 -13.21
N THR A 127 34.63 -22.78 -14.17
CA THR A 127 34.15 -21.41 -14.17
C THR A 127 32.66 -21.37 -13.89
N PHE A 128 32.29 -20.60 -12.88
CA PHE A 128 30.95 -20.47 -12.32
C PHE A 128 30.66 -18.99 -12.05
N TRP A 129 29.53 -18.71 -11.40
CA TRP A 129 29.20 -17.37 -10.94
C TRP A 129 28.20 -17.43 -9.79
N TYR A 130 27.98 -16.31 -9.13
CA TYR A 130 26.95 -16.15 -8.12
C TYR A 130 26.07 -14.96 -8.45
N HIS A 131 24.79 -15.06 -8.10
CA HIS A 131 23.84 -13.98 -8.31
C HIS A 131 22.69 -14.06 -7.30
N SER A 132 21.97 -12.95 -7.14
CA SER A 132 20.72 -12.99 -6.40
C SER A 132 19.72 -13.90 -7.11
N HIS A 133 18.99 -14.72 -6.37
CA HIS A 133 17.92 -15.59 -6.86
C HIS A 133 16.62 -15.27 -6.10
N LEU A 134 16.25 -13.99 -6.17
CA LEU A 134 15.07 -13.40 -5.54
C LEU A 134 14.47 -12.34 -6.46
N SER A 135 13.39 -12.69 -7.17
CA SER A 135 12.78 -11.84 -8.21
C SER A 135 13.88 -11.31 -9.15
N THR A 136 13.73 -10.10 -9.66
CA THR A 136 14.66 -9.50 -10.63
C THR A 136 15.87 -8.78 -10.01
N GLN A 137 16.25 -9.11 -8.77
CA GLN A 137 17.24 -8.33 -8.00
C GLN A 137 18.65 -8.39 -8.59
N TYR A 138 19.06 -9.47 -9.27
CA TYR A 138 20.41 -9.52 -9.83
C TYR A 138 20.59 -8.59 -11.04
N CYS A 139 19.49 -8.22 -11.72
CA CYS A 139 19.47 -7.19 -12.77
C CYS A 139 19.81 -5.80 -12.23
N ASP A 140 19.52 -5.55 -10.96
CA ASP A 140 19.91 -4.32 -10.26
C ASP A 140 21.37 -4.34 -9.78
N GLY A 141 22.13 -5.42 -10.03
CA GLY A 141 23.59 -5.48 -9.89
C GLY A 141 24.13 -6.60 -9.01
N LEU A 142 23.30 -7.36 -8.29
CA LEU A 142 23.77 -8.40 -7.36
C LEU A 142 24.22 -9.68 -8.09
N ARG A 143 25.44 -9.65 -8.63
CA ARG A 143 26.08 -10.75 -9.37
C ARG A 143 27.60 -10.61 -9.37
N GLY A 144 28.31 -11.73 -9.45
CA GLY A 144 29.78 -11.75 -9.56
C GLY A 144 30.34 -13.11 -9.99
N PRO A 145 31.61 -13.15 -10.41
CA PRO A 145 32.22 -14.38 -10.91
C PRO A 145 32.63 -15.32 -9.77
N LEU A 146 32.62 -16.63 -10.04
CA LEU A 146 33.09 -17.67 -9.13
C LEU A 146 34.00 -18.64 -9.88
N VAL A 147 35.19 -18.94 -9.36
CA VAL A 147 36.13 -19.86 -10.03
C VAL A 147 36.61 -20.91 -9.04
N ILE A 148 36.52 -22.18 -9.43
CA ILE A 148 37.08 -23.29 -8.65
C ILE A 148 38.25 -23.86 -9.46
N TYR A 149 39.47 -23.64 -8.99
CA TYR A 149 40.69 -24.09 -9.67
C TYR A 149 40.95 -25.58 -9.43
N ASP A 150 41.49 -26.28 -10.43
CA ASP A 150 41.98 -27.65 -10.27
C ASP A 150 43.53 -27.65 -10.27
N SER A 151 44.13 -28.13 -9.19
CA SER A 151 45.58 -28.33 -9.11
C SER A 151 46.12 -29.35 -10.12
N ASN A 152 45.25 -30.24 -10.63
CA ASN A 152 45.56 -31.25 -11.63
C ASN A 152 44.77 -31.02 -12.93
N ASP A 153 44.61 -29.75 -13.33
CA ASP A 153 43.86 -29.39 -14.52
C ASP A 153 44.41 -30.12 -15.78
N PRO A 154 43.56 -30.84 -16.54
CA PRO A 154 44.01 -31.59 -17.71
C PRO A 154 44.53 -30.70 -18.85
N PHE A 155 44.20 -29.40 -18.84
CA PHE A 155 44.64 -28.42 -19.82
C PHE A 155 45.72 -27.48 -19.28
N TYR A 156 46.33 -27.78 -18.13
CA TYR A 156 47.39 -26.94 -17.55
C TYR A 156 48.53 -26.64 -18.54
N SER A 157 48.84 -27.55 -19.46
CA SER A 157 49.86 -27.34 -20.50
C SER A 157 49.47 -26.37 -21.61
N GLU A 158 48.18 -26.03 -21.74
CA GLU A 158 47.63 -25.21 -22.83
C GLU A 158 47.71 -23.70 -22.56
N TYR A 159 47.99 -23.28 -21.33
CA TYR A 159 48.08 -21.88 -20.93
C TYR A 159 49.25 -21.61 -19.98
N ASP A 160 49.64 -20.34 -19.87
CA ASP A 160 50.72 -19.89 -18.98
C ASP A 160 50.20 -19.01 -17.83
N VAL A 161 49.00 -18.43 -17.97
CA VAL A 161 48.36 -17.55 -16.99
C VAL A 161 46.88 -17.91 -16.84
N ASP A 162 46.45 -18.12 -15.60
CA ASP A 162 45.06 -18.36 -15.18
C ASP A 162 44.90 -17.79 -13.76
N ASP A 163 44.40 -16.57 -13.65
CA ASP A 163 44.24 -15.83 -12.39
C ASP A 163 43.07 -14.82 -12.51
N GLU A 164 42.87 -13.97 -11.51
CA GLU A 164 41.80 -12.96 -11.51
C GLU A 164 41.83 -12.04 -12.75
N SER A 165 42.99 -11.80 -13.35
CA SER A 165 43.13 -10.94 -14.54
C SER A 165 42.63 -11.59 -15.83
N THR A 166 42.43 -12.91 -15.84
CA THR A 166 41.93 -13.65 -17.00
C THR A 166 40.41 -13.87 -16.95
N VAL A 167 39.75 -13.42 -15.89
CA VAL A 167 38.28 -13.47 -15.78
C VAL A 167 37.64 -12.35 -16.60
N ILE A 168 36.68 -12.74 -17.42
CA ILE A 168 35.92 -11.86 -18.29
C ILE A 168 34.44 -11.99 -17.98
N THR A 169 33.86 -10.98 -17.36
CA THR A 169 32.44 -10.92 -16.96
C THR A 169 31.64 -9.98 -17.84
N LEU A 170 30.42 -10.38 -18.14
CA LEU A 170 29.66 -9.83 -19.24
C LEU A 170 28.24 -9.66 -18.78
N THR A 171 27.76 -8.43 -18.85
CA THR A 171 26.52 -8.05 -18.19
C THR A 171 25.77 -7.03 -19.01
N ASP A 172 24.46 -7.23 -19.11
CA ASP A 172 23.52 -6.21 -19.50
C ASP A 172 23.30 -5.20 -18.37
N TRP A 173 23.14 -3.92 -18.71
CA TRP A 173 22.94 -2.86 -17.72
C TRP A 173 21.77 -1.98 -18.07
N TYR A 174 20.98 -1.66 -17.04
CA TYR A 174 19.73 -0.93 -17.16
C TYR A 174 19.80 0.37 -16.36
N HIS A 175 19.36 1.47 -16.93
CA HIS A 175 19.19 2.74 -16.22
C HIS A 175 17.93 2.73 -15.37
N ALA A 176 16.90 2.00 -15.82
CA ALA A 176 15.68 1.74 -15.06
C ALA A 176 15.90 0.61 -14.03
N LYS A 177 15.26 0.74 -12.85
CA LYS A 177 15.31 -0.27 -11.79
C LYS A 177 14.45 -1.48 -12.15
N ALA A 178 14.92 -2.69 -11.86
CA ALA A 178 14.28 -3.92 -12.32
C ALA A 178 12.83 -4.06 -11.85
N LYS A 179 12.54 -3.72 -10.59
CA LYS A 179 11.18 -3.75 -10.01
C LYS A 179 10.14 -2.88 -10.75
N SER A 180 10.58 -1.82 -11.43
CA SER A 180 9.70 -0.95 -12.23
C SER A 180 9.53 -1.39 -13.69
N THR A 181 10.22 -2.46 -14.09
CA THR A 181 10.40 -2.88 -15.48
C THR A 181 9.83 -4.27 -15.67
N LYS A 182 8.82 -4.43 -16.54
CA LYS A 182 8.22 -5.75 -16.82
C LYS A 182 8.99 -6.55 -17.87
N ILE A 183 9.53 -5.86 -18.87
CA ILE A 183 10.46 -6.39 -19.87
C ILE A 183 11.60 -5.37 -19.93
N GLY A 184 12.81 -5.79 -19.60
CA GLY A 184 13.98 -4.93 -19.66
C GLY A 184 14.61 -4.95 -21.04
N VAL A 185 14.85 -3.77 -21.62
CA VAL A 185 15.78 -3.62 -22.75
C VAL A 185 17.05 -2.98 -22.20
N PRO A 186 18.23 -3.59 -22.37
CA PRO A 186 19.44 -3.07 -21.76
C PRO A 186 19.94 -1.81 -22.46
N ASP A 187 20.38 -0.84 -21.67
CA ASP A 187 20.92 0.44 -22.14
C ASP A 187 22.38 0.30 -22.57
N SER A 188 23.14 -0.56 -21.89
CA SER A 188 24.53 -0.84 -22.21
C SER A 188 24.93 -2.27 -21.89
N THR A 189 26.03 -2.67 -22.53
CA THR A 189 26.81 -3.84 -22.17
C THR A 189 27.99 -3.40 -21.34
N LEU A 190 28.18 -4.05 -20.20
CA LEU A 190 29.39 -3.91 -19.40
C LEU A 190 30.24 -5.16 -19.54
N ILE A 191 31.52 -4.92 -19.75
CA ILE A 191 32.57 -5.92 -19.77
C ILE A 191 33.47 -5.62 -18.58
N ASN A 192 33.69 -6.59 -17.69
CA ASN A 192 34.42 -6.39 -16.43
C ASN A 192 33.95 -5.14 -15.65
N GLY A 193 32.64 -4.86 -15.71
CA GLY A 193 31.99 -3.78 -14.98
C GLY A 193 32.05 -2.39 -15.60
N LEU A 194 32.61 -2.23 -16.79
CA LEU A 194 32.66 -0.96 -17.53
C LEU A 194 32.09 -1.10 -18.93
N GLY A 195 31.44 -0.05 -19.43
CA GLY A 195 30.86 -0.05 -20.76
C GLY A 195 30.51 1.36 -21.26
N ARG A 196 29.87 1.41 -22.43
CA ARG A 196 29.32 2.63 -23.02
C ARG A 196 27.89 2.37 -23.47
N TRP A 197 27.06 3.39 -23.36
CA TRP A 197 25.70 3.39 -23.91
C TRP A 197 25.58 4.38 -25.07
N SER A 198 24.64 4.15 -25.98
CA SER A 198 24.60 4.84 -27.29
C SER A 198 24.39 6.36 -27.22
N LYS A 199 23.75 6.86 -26.14
CA LYS A 199 23.53 8.31 -25.92
C LYS A 199 24.45 8.90 -24.85
N GLY A 200 25.42 8.12 -24.38
CA GLY A 200 26.37 8.50 -23.34
C GLY A 200 27.57 9.27 -23.86
N SER A 201 28.51 9.54 -22.94
CA SER A 201 29.80 10.10 -23.33
C SER A 201 30.62 9.05 -24.07
N ALA A 202 31.12 9.42 -25.26
CA ALA A 202 32.10 8.61 -25.98
C ALA A 202 33.45 8.47 -25.24
N THR A 203 33.64 9.17 -24.12
CA THR A 203 34.84 9.10 -23.28
C THR A 203 34.64 8.27 -22.01
N SER A 204 33.47 7.66 -21.77
CA SER A 204 33.31 6.73 -20.64
C SER A 204 34.37 5.62 -20.73
N PRO A 205 35.01 5.24 -19.60
CA PRO A 205 36.11 4.31 -19.61
C PRO A 205 35.66 2.92 -20.07
N LEU A 206 36.52 2.24 -20.82
CA LEU A 206 36.35 0.84 -21.20
C LEU A 206 37.28 -0.03 -20.36
N SER A 207 36.87 -1.27 -20.12
CA SER A 207 37.74 -2.26 -19.47
C SER A 207 38.97 -2.58 -20.32
N VAL A 208 40.09 -2.80 -19.65
CA VAL A 208 41.36 -3.14 -20.28
C VAL A 208 41.86 -4.48 -19.72
N ILE A 209 41.97 -5.48 -20.60
CA ILE A 209 42.54 -6.79 -20.30
C ILE A 209 43.99 -6.75 -20.77
N LYS A 210 44.94 -6.95 -19.86
CA LYS A 210 46.38 -6.86 -20.17
C LYS A 210 46.95 -8.22 -20.51
N VAL A 211 47.76 -8.29 -21.56
CA VAL A 211 48.46 -9.50 -21.97
C VAL A 211 49.91 -9.20 -22.35
N ALA A 212 50.80 -10.15 -22.09
CA ALA A 212 52.19 -10.13 -22.54
C ALA A 212 52.34 -10.93 -23.84
N ALA A 213 53.07 -10.39 -24.81
CA ALA A 213 53.38 -11.09 -26.05
C ALA A 213 54.12 -12.41 -25.78
N GLY A 214 53.71 -13.49 -26.47
CA GLY A 214 54.31 -14.82 -26.34
C GLY A 214 53.78 -15.68 -25.19
N LYS A 215 52.81 -15.19 -24.40
CA LYS A 215 52.10 -15.98 -23.39
C LYS A 215 50.70 -16.40 -23.87
N ARG A 216 50.21 -17.52 -23.32
CA ARG A 216 48.85 -18.06 -23.48
C ARG A 216 48.05 -17.83 -22.20
N TYR A 217 46.79 -17.42 -22.34
CA TYR A 217 45.93 -17.05 -21.22
C TYR A 217 44.67 -17.91 -21.23
N ARG A 218 44.32 -18.52 -20.09
CA ARG A 218 43.01 -19.15 -19.90
C ARG A 218 42.00 -18.06 -19.57
N MET A 219 41.37 -17.51 -20.60
CA MET A 219 40.32 -16.52 -20.43
C MET A 219 39.04 -17.21 -19.95
N ARG A 220 38.56 -16.84 -18.76
CA ARG A 220 37.35 -17.40 -18.14
C ARG A 220 36.17 -16.51 -18.45
N LEU A 221 35.41 -16.92 -19.47
CA LEU A 221 34.31 -16.14 -20.01
C LEU A 221 33.00 -16.43 -19.28
N ILE A 222 32.41 -15.41 -18.65
CA ILE A 222 31.25 -15.55 -17.78
C ILE A 222 30.19 -14.54 -18.20
N ASN A 223 29.02 -15.07 -18.51
CA ASN A 223 27.84 -14.25 -18.66
C ASN A 223 26.98 -14.26 -17.42
N MET A 224 26.74 -13.05 -16.93
CA MET A 224 25.90 -12.81 -15.77
C MET A 224 24.72 -11.90 -16.13
N SER A 225 24.35 -11.85 -17.41
CA SER A 225 23.26 -11.05 -17.99
C SER A 225 21.90 -11.52 -17.48
N CYS A 226 20.96 -10.58 -17.33
CA CYS A 226 19.57 -10.85 -17.00
C CYS A 226 18.71 -11.25 -18.19
N ASP A 227 19.10 -10.83 -19.39
CA ASP A 227 18.34 -11.08 -20.62
C ASP A 227 19.27 -11.38 -21.79
N ALA A 228 20.19 -10.46 -22.08
CA ALA A 228 20.91 -10.49 -23.34
C ALA A 228 21.86 -11.70 -23.47
N GLY A 229 21.79 -12.36 -24.63
CA GLY A 229 22.83 -13.25 -25.16
C GLY A 229 23.75 -12.53 -26.13
N TYR A 230 24.98 -12.99 -26.32
CA TYR A 230 26.00 -12.18 -27.01
C TYR A 230 26.93 -12.96 -27.94
N THR A 231 27.26 -12.38 -29.06
CA THR A 231 28.35 -12.94 -29.90
C THR A 231 29.67 -12.37 -29.41
N PHE A 232 30.55 -13.19 -28.82
CA PHE A 232 31.89 -12.81 -28.32
C PHE A 232 32.94 -13.03 -29.42
N SER A 233 33.86 -12.07 -29.58
CA SER A 233 35.07 -12.20 -30.40
C SER A 233 36.18 -11.23 -29.97
N ILE A 234 37.43 -11.63 -30.19
CA ILE A 234 38.60 -10.76 -29.99
C ILE A 234 39.25 -10.51 -31.36
N ASP A 235 39.34 -9.25 -31.76
CA ASP A 235 39.93 -8.87 -33.06
C ASP A 235 41.29 -9.53 -33.26
N HIS A 236 41.44 -10.24 -34.38
CA HIS A 236 42.69 -10.91 -34.79
C HIS A 236 43.23 -11.96 -33.80
N HIS A 237 42.37 -12.54 -32.95
CA HIS A 237 42.73 -13.66 -32.08
C HIS A 237 41.77 -14.83 -32.29
N ILE A 238 42.31 -16.03 -32.23
CA ILE A 238 41.53 -17.28 -32.18
C ILE A 238 41.36 -17.72 -30.72
N MET A 239 40.29 -18.43 -30.44
CA MET A 239 39.99 -19.00 -29.13
C MET A 239 39.99 -20.52 -29.22
N MET A 240 40.51 -21.18 -28.18
CA MET A 240 40.42 -22.63 -28.01
C MET A 240 39.49 -22.91 -26.84
N VAL A 241 38.31 -23.43 -27.12
CA VAL A 241 37.27 -23.72 -26.13
C VAL A 241 37.43 -25.17 -25.70
N PHE A 242 37.69 -25.39 -24.40
CA PHE A 242 37.87 -26.71 -23.80
C PHE A 242 37.15 -26.85 -22.45
N GLU A 243 36.34 -25.85 -22.07
CA GLU A 243 35.51 -25.85 -20.88
C GLU A 243 34.17 -25.17 -21.22
N ALA A 244 33.05 -25.77 -20.83
CA ALA A 244 31.74 -25.15 -20.86
C ALA A 244 30.96 -25.50 -19.58
N ASP A 245 30.43 -24.47 -18.92
CA ASP A 245 29.58 -24.58 -17.71
C ASP A 245 30.19 -25.50 -16.63
N GLY A 246 31.47 -25.32 -16.34
CA GLY A 246 32.20 -26.10 -15.32
C GLY A 246 32.54 -27.55 -15.72
N VAL A 247 32.36 -27.92 -16.98
CA VAL A 247 32.73 -29.25 -17.52
C VAL A 247 33.85 -29.09 -18.54
N ASN A 248 34.84 -29.99 -18.48
CA ASN A 248 35.94 -30.04 -19.45
C ASN A 248 35.53 -30.80 -20.72
N HIS A 249 35.86 -30.24 -21.89
CA HIS A 249 35.56 -30.76 -23.22
C HIS A 249 36.82 -30.89 -24.05
N GLN A 250 36.76 -31.70 -25.11
CA GLN A 250 37.77 -31.72 -26.15
C GLN A 250 37.92 -30.32 -26.78
N ALA A 251 39.16 -29.91 -27.04
CA ALA A 251 39.46 -28.55 -27.48
C ALA A 251 38.90 -28.27 -28.88
N VAL A 252 38.11 -27.19 -29.01
CA VAL A 252 37.55 -26.70 -30.28
C VAL A 252 38.08 -25.29 -30.55
N THR A 253 38.77 -25.09 -31.68
CA THR A 253 39.26 -23.77 -32.10
C THR A 253 38.20 -23.01 -32.89
N VAL A 254 37.92 -21.77 -32.48
CA VAL A 254 36.90 -20.87 -33.05
C VAL A 254 37.39 -19.42 -33.12
N ASP A 255 36.77 -18.60 -33.98
CA ASP A 255 37.03 -17.15 -34.07
C ASP A 255 36.02 -16.34 -33.24
N SER A 256 34.80 -16.86 -33.13
CA SER A 256 33.73 -16.27 -32.32
C SER A 256 32.91 -17.38 -31.67
N LEU A 257 32.20 -17.03 -30.61
CA LEU A 257 31.27 -17.94 -29.96
C LEU A 257 30.03 -17.15 -29.53
N LYS A 258 28.86 -17.78 -29.71
CA LYS A 258 27.63 -17.29 -29.10
C LYS A 258 27.62 -17.85 -27.70
N ILE A 259 28.12 -17.07 -26.78
CA ILE A 259 27.86 -17.29 -25.37
C ILE A 259 26.66 -16.39 -25.09
N PHE A 260 25.77 -16.78 -24.21
CA PHE A 260 25.03 -15.70 -23.60
C PHE A 260 26.13 -14.85 -22.87
N ALA A 261 26.17 -13.51 -22.95
CA ALA A 261 27.21 -12.46 -22.65
C ALA A 261 28.72 -12.57 -22.99
N GLY A 262 29.33 -11.51 -23.63
CA GLY A 262 30.58 -11.47 -24.48
C GLY A 262 31.55 -10.20 -24.47
N ILE A 263 32.71 -10.13 -25.18
CA ILE A 263 33.64 -8.99 -25.56
C ILE A 263 34.10 -9.27 -27.00
N ARG A 264 34.27 -8.33 -27.93
CA ARG A 264 33.19 -7.52 -28.48
C ARG A 264 31.90 -8.30 -28.31
N ALA A 265 30.95 -7.74 -27.60
CA ALA A 265 29.73 -8.43 -27.23
C ALA A 265 28.59 -7.84 -28.04
N ASP A 266 28.28 -8.39 -29.20
CA ASP A 266 27.07 -7.91 -29.87
C ASP A 266 25.85 -8.55 -29.19
N PRO A 267 25.01 -7.79 -28.47
CA PRO A 267 23.88 -8.36 -27.77
C PRO A 267 22.75 -8.71 -28.75
N ASN A 268 22.00 -9.76 -28.46
CA ASN A 268 20.77 -10.10 -29.17
C ASN A 268 19.55 -9.25 -28.71
N SER A 269 19.68 -8.51 -27.61
CA SER A 269 18.66 -7.64 -27.00
C SER A 269 19.29 -6.28 -26.65
N GLY A 270 18.62 -5.17 -26.98
CA GLY A 270 19.16 -3.80 -26.81
C GLY A 270 19.89 -3.27 -28.05
N GLN A 271 20.86 -2.37 -27.83
CA GLN A 271 21.59 -1.72 -28.92
C GLN A 271 22.72 -2.61 -29.46
N SER A 272 22.59 -3.06 -30.71
CA SER A 272 23.61 -3.82 -31.42
C SER A 272 24.67 -2.94 -32.12
N GLY A 273 25.78 -3.58 -32.49
CA GLY A 273 26.94 -2.97 -33.15
C GLY A 273 27.96 -2.36 -32.19
N PHE A 274 28.97 -1.68 -32.74
CA PHE A 274 30.16 -1.24 -32.00
C PHE A 274 30.50 0.25 -32.15
N MET A 275 29.57 1.03 -32.71
CA MET A 275 29.79 2.46 -32.96
C MET A 275 30.07 3.20 -31.64
N ASN A 276 31.07 4.09 -31.64
CA ASN A 276 31.53 4.83 -30.45
C ASN A 276 32.07 3.93 -29.30
N GLY A 277 32.40 2.67 -29.58
CA GLY A 277 32.95 1.75 -28.58
C GLY A 277 31.93 1.22 -27.58
N ILE A 278 30.63 1.28 -27.91
CA ILE A 278 29.63 0.44 -27.19
C ILE A 278 29.99 -1.04 -27.38
N ASN A 279 29.52 -1.89 -26.47
CA ASN A 279 29.67 -3.35 -26.59
C ASN A 279 31.14 -3.84 -26.70
N SER A 280 32.10 -3.04 -26.20
CA SER A 280 33.54 -3.23 -26.45
C SER A 280 34.39 -3.11 -25.18
N ALA A 281 35.53 -3.78 -25.18
CA ALA A 281 36.62 -3.58 -24.23
C ALA A 281 37.97 -3.69 -24.97
N ILE A 282 39.07 -3.44 -24.27
CA ILE A 282 40.40 -3.34 -24.87
C ILE A 282 41.28 -4.49 -24.40
N LEU A 283 41.72 -5.35 -25.32
CA LEU A 283 42.87 -6.23 -25.07
C LEU A 283 44.16 -5.45 -25.34
N ARG A 284 44.99 -5.25 -24.33
CA ARG A 284 46.21 -4.43 -24.42
C ARG A 284 47.46 -5.25 -24.17
N TYR A 285 48.35 -5.27 -25.16
CA TYR A 285 49.66 -5.87 -25.05
C TYR A 285 50.60 -4.99 -24.19
N ASP A 286 51.46 -5.62 -23.38
CA ASP A 286 52.50 -4.93 -22.63
C ASP A 286 53.39 -4.09 -23.56
N GLY A 287 53.51 -2.79 -23.27
CA GLY A 287 54.23 -1.83 -24.10
C GLY A 287 53.42 -1.19 -25.22
N ALA A 288 52.17 -1.61 -25.46
CA ALA A 288 51.25 -0.91 -26.37
C ALA A 288 50.79 0.44 -25.77
N LYS A 289 50.46 1.40 -26.65
CA LYS A 289 49.99 2.73 -26.25
C LYS A 289 48.65 2.65 -25.49
N GLU A 290 48.43 3.60 -24.58
CA GLU A 290 47.15 3.79 -23.89
C GLU A 290 46.13 4.52 -24.78
N GLU A 291 45.78 3.90 -25.90
CA GLU A 291 44.76 4.37 -26.85
C GLU A 291 43.70 3.28 -27.11
N GLU A 292 42.58 3.67 -27.72
CA GLU A 292 41.54 2.73 -28.17
C GLU A 292 41.99 1.96 -29.43
N PRO A 293 41.59 0.70 -29.62
CA PRO A 293 41.95 -0.08 -30.79
C PRO A 293 41.42 0.53 -32.10
N SER A 294 42.24 0.50 -33.16
CA SER A 294 41.82 0.79 -34.53
C SER A 294 41.70 -0.47 -35.39
N THR A 295 41.58 -1.63 -34.75
CA THR A 295 41.45 -2.95 -35.40
C THR A 295 40.04 -3.15 -35.96
N SER A 296 39.93 -4.00 -36.98
CA SER A 296 38.66 -4.34 -37.63
C SER A 296 38.24 -5.76 -37.30
N GLU A 297 36.93 -6.01 -37.29
CA GLU A 297 36.38 -7.35 -37.13
C GLU A 297 36.85 -8.32 -38.23
N VAL A 298 36.96 -9.59 -37.85
CA VAL A 298 37.23 -10.67 -38.78
C VAL A 298 36.01 -10.87 -39.69
N THR A 299 36.23 -10.90 -41.01
CA THR A 299 35.16 -11.18 -41.98
C THR A 299 34.86 -12.68 -42.01
N ASN A 300 33.60 -13.06 -41.78
CA ASN A 300 33.12 -14.46 -41.71
C ASN A 300 33.83 -15.31 -40.64
N PRO A 301 33.70 -14.99 -39.35
CA PRO A 301 34.34 -15.75 -38.27
C PRO A 301 33.78 -17.18 -38.18
N LYS A 302 34.64 -18.16 -37.85
CA LYS A 302 34.21 -19.50 -37.44
C LYS A 302 33.50 -19.42 -36.09
N LEU A 303 32.18 -19.42 -36.12
CA LEU A 303 31.32 -19.46 -34.94
C LEU A 303 31.34 -20.85 -34.30
N LEU A 304 31.43 -20.90 -32.96
CA LEU A 304 31.24 -22.15 -32.20
C LEU A 304 29.85 -22.72 -32.43
N ASN A 305 29.79 -23.97 -32.89
CA ASN A 305 28.58 -24.78 -32.87
C ASN A 305 28.59 -25.64 -31.59
N GLU A 306 27.51 -25.60 -30.81
CA GLU A 306 27.39 -26.39 -29.59
C GLU A 306 27.53 -27.90 -29.85
N ALA A 307 27.12 -28.38 -31.04
CA ALA A 307 27.28 -29.78 -31.45
C ALA A 307 28.73 -30.26 -31.53
N ASP A 308 29.70 -29.34 -31.67
CA ASP A 308 31.13 -29.65 -31.79
C ASP A 308 31.79 -29.86 -30.41
N LEU A 309 31.10 -29.53 -29.31
CA LEU A 309 31.61 -29.70 -27.96
C LEU A 309 31.35 -31.13 -27.46
N HIS A 310 32.42 -31.84 -27.12
CA HIS A 310 32.36 -33.20 -26.60
C HIS A 310 33.10 -33.26 -25.25
N PRO A 311 32.48 -33.80 -24.17
CA PRO A 311 33.14 -33.91 -22.87
C PRO A 311 34.46 -34.68 -22.96
N LEU A 312 35.41 -34.36 -22.09
CA LEU A 312 36.69 -35.07 -22.02
C LEU A 312 36.52 -36.52 -21.53
N ASP A 313 35.49 -36.77 -20.73
CA ASP A 313 35.03 -38.11 -20.34
C ASP A 313 34.05 -38.66 -21.40
N ASP A 314 34.33 -39.85 -21.94
CA ASP A 314 33.58 -40.49 -23.03
C ASP A 314 32.47 -41.42 -22.51
N SER A 315 31.82 -41.04 -21.40
CA SER A 315 30.81 -41.86 -20.72
C SER A 315 29.51 -42.04 -21.53
N GLY A 316 29.32 -41.22 -22.56
CA GLY A 316 28.05 -41.05 -23.27
C GLY A 316 26.89 -40.54 -22.42
N ALA A 317 25.76 -40.31 -23.07
CA ALA A 317 24.52 -39.90 -22.42
C ALA A 317 23.89 -41.06 -21.64
N PRO A 318 23.26 -40.82 -20.47
CA PRO A 318 22.61 -41.88 -19.72
C PRO A 318 21.39 -42.44 -20.47
N GLY A 319 21.08 -43.72 -20.23
CA GLY A 319 19.98 -44.45 -20.88
C GLY A 319 20.38 -45.14 -22.18
N SER A 320 19.39 -45.62 -22.94
CA SER A 320 19.60 -46.24 -24.26
C SER A 320 19.71 -45.16 -25.35
N PRO A 321 20.50 -45.36 -26.42
CA PRO A 321 20.80 -44.33 -27.43
C PRO A 321 19.69 -44.17 -28.48
N VAL A 322 18.44 -44.01 -28.00
CA VAL A 322 17.24 -43.74 -28.80
C VAL A 322 16.36 -42.72 -28.08
N PRO A 323 15.63 -41.82 -28.77
CA PRO A 323 14.69 -40.91 -28.12
C PRO A 323 13.67 -41.66 -27.26
N GLY A 324 13.42 -41.19 -26.05
CA GLY A 324 12.58 -41.86 -25.05
C GLY A 324 13.20 -43.11 -24.40
N GLY A 325 14.45 -43.44 -24.70
CA GLY A 325 15.19 -44.58 -24.16
C GLY A 325 15.67 -44.41 -22.71
N VAL A 326 14.85 -43.83 -21.84
CA VAL A 326 15.16 -43.47 -20.45
C VAL A 326 14.05 -43.97 -19.51
N ASP A 327 14.22 -43.82 -18.19
CA ASP A 327 13.20 -44.23 -17.23
C ASP A 327 11.96 -43.31 -17.30
N HIS A 328 12.17 -42.01 -17.46
CA HIS A 328 11.10 -41.02 -17.63
C HIS A 328 11.44 -39.99 -18.71
N ALA A 329 10.64 -39.94 -19.76
CA ALA A 329 10.70 -38.90 -20.79
C ALA A 329 9.57 -37.88 -20.54
N ILE A 330 9.92 -36.60 -20.46
CA ILE A 330 9.00 -35.50 -20.16
C ILE A 330 9.12 -34.45 -21.26
N ASN A 331 7.99 -34.08 -21.85
CA ASN A 331 7.92 -32.97 -22.79
C ASN A 331 7.44 -31.70 -22.08
N LEU A 332 8.33 -30.73 -21.92
CA LEU A 332 8.05 -29.46 -21.27
C LEU A 332 7.72 -28.39 -22.32
N ALA A 333 6.48 -28.41 -22.80
CA ALA A 333 5.95 -27.35 -23.64
C ALA A 333 5.47 -26.19 -22.78
N PHE A 334 6.11 -25.03 -22.91
CA PHE A 334 5.67 -23.79 -22.31
C PHE A 334 4.80 -22.99 -23.29
N THR A 335 3.88 -22.22 -22.74
CA THR A 335 3.00 -21.30 -23.47
C THR A 335 3.04 -19.93 -22.79
N PHE A 336 2.64 -18.89 -23.50
CA PHE A 336 2.54 -17.54 -22.94
C PHE A 336 1.13 -17.00 -23.14
N ASN A 337 0.52 -16.50 -22.06
CA ASN A 337 -0.79 -15.87 -22.14
C ASN A 337 -0.63 -14.36 -22.18
N VAL A 338 -1.02 -13.77 -23.31
CA VAL A 338 -0.92 -12.32 -23.54
C VAL A 338 -1.88 -11.48 -22.68
N THR A 339 -2.92 -12.09 -22.11
CA THR A 339 -3.97 -11.38 -21.36
C THR A 339 -3.55 -11.09 -19.93
N ASP A 340 -2.99 -12.08 -19.24
CA ASP A 340 -2.47 -11.94 -17.87
C ASP A 340 -0.96 -11.72 -17.83
N PHE A 341 -0.28 -11.86 -18.97
CA PHE A 341 1.14 -11.61 -19.17
C PHE A 341 2.07 -12.59 -18.44
N HIS A 342 1.71 -13.87 -18.37
CA HIS A 342 2.51 -14.91 -17.69
C HIS A 342 2.84 -16.11 -18.61
N PHE A 343 3.91 -16.81 -18.25
CA PHE A 343 4.27 -18.10 -18.82
C PHE A 343 3.54 -19.25 -18.11
N TYR A 344 3.21 -20.28 -18.88
CA TYR A 344 2.40 -21.40 -18.44
C TYR A 344 2.97 -22.72 -18.94
N HIS A 345 2.94 -23.73 -18.10
CA HIS A 345 3.12 -25.14 -18.47
C HIS A 345 1.88 -25.91 -18.01
N ASP A 346 1.24 -26.67 -18.91
CA ASP A 346 -0.01 -27.40 -18.66
C ASP A 346 -1.12 -26.58 -17.99
N GLY A 347 -1.24 -25.29 -18.36
CA GLY A 347 -2.24 -24.37 -17.83
C GLY A 347 -1.93 -23.81 -16.44
N VAL A 348 -0.74 -24.08 -15.89
CA VAL A 348 -0.27 -23.58 -14.60
C VAL A 348 0.94 -22.66 -14.78
N THR A 349 0.95 -21.52 -14.09
CA THR A 349 2.08 -20.59 -14.04
C THR A 349 2.83 -20.76 -12.72
N TYR A 350 4.16 -20.75 -12.75
CA TYR A 350 4.94 -20.84 -11.53
C TYR A 350 4.78 -19.58 -10.69
N THR A 351 4.45 -19.78 -9.42
CA THR A 351 4.39 -18.73 -8.42
C THR A 351 5.14 -19.18 -7.17
N PRO A 352 6.09 -18.39 -6.63
CA PRO A 352 6.81 -18.77 -5.44
C PRO A 352 5.86 -19.11 -4.28
N PRO A 353 5.99 -20.29 -3.63
CA PRO A 353 5.11 -20.68 -2.53
C PRO A 353 5.43 -19.86 -1.27
N PRO A 354 4.49 -19.73 -0.31
CA PRO A 354 4.75 -19.00 0.93
C PRO A 354 5.80 -19.69 1.82
N VAL A 355 5.92 -21.02 1.69
CA VAL A 355 6.88 -21.86 2.42
C VAL A 355 7.81 -22.50 1.40
N PRO A 356 9.15 -22.44 1.57
CA PRO A 356 10.07 -23.04 0.61
C PRO A 356 9.78 -24.52 0.36
N VAL A 357 9.86 -24.97 -0.91
CA VAL A 357 9.58 -26.37 -1.30
C VAL A 357 10.37 -27.37 -0.44
N LEU A 358 11.66 -27.09 -0.19
CA LEU A 358 12.51 -27.89 0.70
C LEU A 358 11.89 -28.04 2.08
N LEU A 359 11.43 -26.93 2.66
CA LEU A 359 10.87 -26.93 4.01
C LEU A 359 9.51 -27.62 4.08
N GLN A 360 8.70 -27.56 3.02
CA GLN A 360 7.44 -28.31 2.95
C GLN A 360 7.70 -29.82 3.14
N VAL A 361 8.70 -30.36 2.43
CA VAL A 361 9.07 -31.79 2.55
C VAL A 361 9.71 -32.12 3.89
N LEU A 362 10.64 -31.28 4.36
CA LEU A 362 11.25 -31.45 5.69
C LEU A 362 10.19 -31.39 6.81
N SER A 363 9.10 -30.65 6.60
CA SER A 363 7.96 -30.57 7.52
C SER A 363 6.93 -31.69 7.36
N GLY A 364 7.09 -32.58 6.36
CA GLY A 364 6.28 -33.79 6.19
C GLY A 364 5.45 -33.90 4.92
N ALA A 365 5.55 -32.96 3.96
CA ALA A 365 4.96 -33.14 2.64
C ALA A 365 5.71 -34.25 1.88
N GLN A 366 5.01 -35.29 1.41
CA GLN A 366 5.63 -36.46 0.78
C GLN A 366 5.03 -36.83 -0.58
N THR A 367 3.94 -36.17 -0.99
CA THR A 367 3.27 -36.45 -2.27
C THR A 367 3.26 -35.22 -3.17
N ALA A 368 3.17 -35.44 -4.48
CA ALA A 368 3.01 -34.36 -5.47
C ALA A 368 1.88 -33.39 -5.08
N ASP A 369 0.73 -33.93 -4.65
CA ASP A 369 -0.46 -33.17 -4.26
C ASP A 369 -0.28 -32.30 -3.01
N SER A 370 0.68 -32.67 -2.16
CA SER A 370 1.00 -31.96 -0.92
C SER A 370 2.01 -30.82 -1.12
N LEU A 371 2.67 -30.77 -2.28
CA LEU A 371 3.67 -29.75 -2.60
C LEU A 371 3.05 -28.54 -3.30
N LEU A 372 3.51 -27.36 -2.90
CA LEU A 372 3.12 -26.08 -3.47
C LEU A 372 4.31 -25.46 -4.21
N PRO A 373 4.08 -24.72 -5.32
CA PRO A 373 2.78 -24.47 -5.94
C PRO A 373 2.26 -25.69 -6.73
N LYS A 374 0.95 -25.96 -6.63
CA LYS A 374 0.33 -27.09 -7.32
C LYS A 374 0.49 -26.96 -8.83
N GLY A 375 0.94 -28.04 -9.48
CA GLY A 375 1.11 -28.09 -10.93
C GLY A 375 2.43 -27.54 -11.46
N SER A 376 3.32 -27.01 -10.60
CA SER A 376 4.69 -26.62 -11.00
C SER A 376 5.78 -27.38 -10.25
N VAL A 377 5.42 -28.36 -9.40
CA VAL A 377 6.37 -29.22 -8.70
C VAL A 377 6.22 -30.66 -9.19
N PHE A 378 7.30 -31.22 -9.74
CA PHE A 378 7.36 -32.54 -10.37
C PHE A 378 8.22 -33.48 -9.52
N PRO A 379 7.61 -34.37 -8.71
CA PRO A 379 8.39 -35.39 -8.02
C PRO A 379 8.98 -36.37 -9.03
N LEU A 380 10.26 -36.66 -8.88
CA LEU A 380 10.97 -37.65 -9.70
C LEU A 380 11.50 -38.78 -8.79
N PRO A 381 11.53 -40.03 -9.25
CA PRO A 381 12.19 -41.09 -8.48
C PRO A 381 13.70 -40.82 -8.39
N ALA A 382 14.33 -41.27 -7.30
CA ALA A 382 15.79 -41.20 -7.16
C ALA A 382 16.49 -42.24 -8.05
N ASN A 383 17.70 -41.91 -8.52
CA ASN A 383 18.56 -42.76 -9.35
C ASN A 383 17.94 -43.20 -10.70
N SER A 384 17.04 -42.42 -11.26
CA SER A 384 16.44 -42.62 -12.58
C SER A 384 17.09 -41.73 -13.63
N VAL A 385 17.05 -42.18 -14.89
CA VAL A 385 17.43 -41.40 -16.05
C VAL A 385 16.22 -40.63 -16.57
N ILE A 386 16.38 -39.32 -16.71
CA ILE A 386 15.34 -38.41 -17.18
C ILE A 386 15.75 -37.86 -18.55
N GLU A 387 14.79 -37.77 -19.45
CA GLU A 387 14.90 -37.04 -20.72
C GLU A 387 13.88 -35.91 -20.72
N LEU A 388 14.35 -34.68 -20.95
CA LEU A 388 13.49 -33.51 -21.09
C LEU A 388 13.57 -32.97 -22.51
N SER A 389 12.44 -32.93 -23.23
CA SER A 389 12.33 -32.25 -24.52
C SER A 389 11.64 -30.89 -24.34
N MET A 390 12.25 -29.84 -24.89
CA MET A 390 11.81 -28.45 -24.76
C MET A 390 11.68 -27.81 -26.14
N PRO A 391 10.45 -27.65 -26.66
CA PRO A 391 10.20 -26.96 -27.93
C PRO A 391 10.59 -25.47 -27.88
N GLY A 392 11.31 -25.00 -28.90
CA GLY A 392 11.82 -23.63 -28.98
C GLY A 392 10.89 -22.59 -29.59
N GLY A 393 11.38 -21.35 -29.69
CA GLY A 393 10.77 -20.26 -30.46
C GLY A 393 9.54 -19.59 -29.86
N LEU A 394 9.22 -19.84 -28.58
CA LEU A 394 8.13 -19.15 -27.89
C LEU A 394 8.37 -17.63 -27.92
N LEU A 395 7.38 -16.87 -28.40
CA LEU A 395 7.44 -15.41 -28.63
C LEU A 395 8.52 -14.95 -29.64
N GLY A 396 9.08 -15.85 -30.44
CA GLY A 396 10.09 -15.52 -31.44
C GLY A 396 11.47 -15.18 -30.86
N VAL A 397 11.72 -15.53 -29.60
CA VAL A 397 13.01 -15.34 -28.92
C VAL A 397 13.57 -16.70 -28.47
N GLU A 398 14.89 -16.77 -28.32
CA GLU A 398 15.58 -17.94 -27.75
C GLU A 398 15.56 -17.87 -26.23
N HIS A 399 15.22 -18.98 -25.57
CA HIS A 399 15.18 -19.05 -24.10
C HIS A 399 16.32 -19.94 -23.59
N PRO A 400 17.30 -19.41 -22.83
CA PRO A 400 18.28 -20.21 -22.13
C PRO A 400 17.61 -20.86 -20.90
N MET A 401 17.60 -22.19 -20.84
CA MET A 401 17.02 -22.96 -19.75
C MET A 401 18.12 -23.49 -18.84
N HIS A 402 18.01 -23.21 -17.55
CA HIS A 402 18.96 -23.62 -16.52
C HIS A 402 18.32 -24.64 -15.58
N LEU A 403 19.03 -25.72 -15.28
CA LEU A 403 18.64 -26.73 -14.29
C LEU A 403 19.59 -26.68 -13.10
N HIS A 404 19.04 -26.47 -11.91
CA HIS A 404 19.82 -26.51 -10.67
C HIS A 404 20.23 -27.93 -10.27
N GLY A 405 21.28 -28.03 -9.46
CA GLY A 405 21.67 -29.25 -8.76
C GLY A 405 22.34 -30.34 -9.60
N THR A 406 22.39 -30.21 -10.93
CA THR A 406 23.07 -31.16 -11.81
C THR A 406 23.44 -30.52 -13.15
N THR A 407 24.51 -31.03 -13.77
CA THR A 407 24.74 -30.88 -15.21
C THR A 407 23.90 -31.90 -16.00
N PHE A 408 23.66 -31.64 -17.28
CA PHE A 408 22.93 -32.52 -18.19
C PHE A 408 23.63 -32.67 -19.54
N ASP A 409 23.37 -33.79 -20.21
CA ASP A 409 23.82 -34.10 -21.57
C ASP A 409 22.82 -33.57 -22.59
N VAL A 410 23.25 -32.66 -23.48
CA VAL A 410 22.40 -32.09 -24.53
C VAL A 410 22.41 -33.03 -25.74
N VAL A 411 21.54 -34.04 -25.69
CA VAL A 411 21.46 -35.08 -26.73
C VAL A 411 20.93 -34.55 -28.06
N ARG A 412 20.24 -33.40 -28.08
CA ARG A 412 19.89 -32.66 -29.29
C ARG A 412 20.00 -31.17 -29.04
N VAL A 413 20.94 -30.51 -29.72
CA VAL A 413 21.21 -29.07 -29.61
C VAL A 413 20.26 -28.23 -30.47
N ALA A 414 20.19 -26.93 -30.22
CA ALA A 414 19.45 -26.00 -31.08
C ALA A 414 20.08 -25.92 -32.48
N GLY A 415 19.26 -25.79 -33.52
CA GLY A 415 19.70 -25.78 -34.92
C GLY A 415 20.06 -27.16 -35.49
N SER A 416 19.81 -28.25 -34.75
CA SER A 416 20.06 -29.63 -35.19
C SER A 416 18.83 -30.53 -35.09
N ASP A 417 18.65 -31.39 -36.09
CA ASP A 417 17.65 -32.47 -36.11
C ASP A 417 18.22 -33.84 -35.72
N THR A 418 19.53 -33.91 -35.46
CA THR A 418 20.22 -35.16 -35.11
C THR A 418 20.43 -35.27 -33.61
N TYR A 419 20.30 -36.50 -33.10
CA TYR A 419 20.63 -36.82 -31.72
C TYR A 419 22.06 -37.35 -31.61
N ASN A 420 22.80 -36.89 -30.62
CA ASN A 420 24.08 -37.44 -30.20
C ASN A 420 23.96 -38.06 -28.80
N TYR A 421 23.99 -39.38 -28.72
CA TYR A 421 24.02 -40.11 -27.43
C TYR A 421 25.41 -40.61 -27.06
N ALA A 422 26.35 -40.60 -28.01
CA ALA A 422 27.68 -41.17 -27.84
C ALA A 422 28.57 -40.24 -27.01
N ASN A 423 28.56 -38.94 -27.31
CA ASN A 423 29.39 -37.94 -26.65
C ASN A 423 28.79 -36.51 -26.74
N PRO A 424 27.51 -36.31 -26.39
CA PRO A 424 26.91 -34.97 -26.45
C PRO A 424 27.60 -33.99 -25.50
N VAL A 425 27.50 -32.69 -25.80
CA VAL A 425 27.92 -31.64 -24.87
C VAL A 425 27.23 -31.82 -23.52
N ARG A 426 28.00 -31.71 -22.44
CA ARG A 426 27.50 -31.69 -21.07
C ARG A 426 27.66 -30.30 -20.47
N ARG A 427 26.59 -29.76 -19.88
CA ARG A 427 26.51 -28.38 -19.37
C ARG A 427 25.33 -28.17 -18.41
N ASP A 428 25.06 -26.95 -17.95
CA ASP A 428 23.96 -26.64 -17.01
C ASP A 428 22.96 -25.56 -17.49
N VAL A 429 23.28 -24.81 -18.56
CA VAL A 429 22.37 -23.87 -19.24
C VAL A 429 22.34 -24.18 -20.73
N VAL A 430 21.15 -24.33 -21.33
CA VAL A 430 21.03 -24.59 -22.78
C VAL A 430 19.99 -23.69 -23.44
N SER A 431 20.30 -23.13 -24.62
CA SER A 431 19.30 -22.41 -25.42
C SER A 431 18.34 -23.41 -26.05
N ILE A 432 17.03 -23.21 -25.91
CA ILE A 432 16.02 -24.07 -26.57
C ILE A 432 15.77 -23.71 -28.04
N GLY A 433 16.48 -22.72 -28.57
CA GLY A 433 16.46 -22.38 -30.00
C GLY A 433 15.17 -21.72 -30.50
N GLY A 434 15.02 -21.74 -31.83
CA GLY A 434 13.91 -21.16 -32.57
C GLY A 434 12.70 -22.09 -32.70
N SER A 435 11.71 -21.67 -33.47
CA SER A 435 10.41 -22.38 -33.57
C SER A 435 10.47 -23.77 -34.23
N SER A 436 11.55 -24.10 -34.92
CA SER A 436 11.81 -25.42 -35.48
C SER A 436 12.56 -26.36 -34.53
N ASP A 437 13.10 -25.84 -33.44
CA ASP A 437 13.96 -26.59 -32.53
C ASP A 437 13.16 -27.34 -31.46
N ASN A 438 13.68 -28.48 -31.05
CA ASN A 438 13.17 -29.25 -29.92
C ASN A 438 14.37 -29.82 -29.15
N VAL A 439 15.04 -28.92 -28.45
CA VAL A 439 16.25 -29.23 -27.68
C VAL A 439 15.92 -30.28 -26.64
N THR A 440 16.78 -31.28 -26.52
CA THR A 440 16.54 -32.43 -25.64
C THR A 440 17.76 -32.68 -24.77
N ILE A 441 17.54 -32.78 -23.46
CA ILE A 441 18.58 -33.01 -22.46
C ILE A 441 18.34 -34.30 -21.68
N ARG A 442 19.42 -34.91 -21.17
CA ARG A 442 19.35 -36.06 -20.27
C ARG A 442 20.19 -35.87 -19.02
N PHE A 443 19.69 -36.35 -17.88
CA PHE A 443 20.42 -36.37 -16.62
C PHE A 443 19.96 -37.52 -15.73
N ARG A 444 20.71 -37.77 -14.64
CA ARG A 444 20.33 -38.74 -13.61
C ARG A 444 19.82 -38.02 -12.37
N THR A 445 18.82 -38.57 -11.71
CA THR A 445 18.31 -38.08 -10.42
C THR A 445 19.11 -38.64 -9.24
N ASP A 446 20.43 -38.53 -9.30
CA ASP A 446 21.36 -39.00 -8.28
C ASP A 446 21.62 -37.95 -7.17
N ASN A 447 21.07 -36.75 -7.32
CA ASN A 447 21.11 -35.68 -6.35
C ASN A 447 19.72 -35.32 -5.81
N VAL A 448 19.46 -35.68 -4.56
CA VAL A 448 18.17 -35.44 -3.91
C VAL A 448 18.03 -34.00 -3.43
N GLY A 449 16.89 -33.38 -3.72
CA GLY A 449 16.57 -32.01 -3.34
C GLY A 449 15.53 -31.39 -4.28
N PRO A 450 14.93 -30.24 -3.94
CA PRO A 450 14.13 -29.48 -4.87
C PRO A 450 15.03 -28.63 -5.76
N TRP A 451 15.02 -28.91 -7.06
CA TRP A 451 15.84 -28.25 -8.06
C TRP A 451 14.96 -27.55 -9.08
N ILE A 452 15.11 -26.24 -9.20
CA ILE A 452 14.33 -25.44 -10.14
C ILE A 452 14.93 -25.57 -11.56
N LEU A 453 14.06 -25.78 -12.54
CA LEU A 453 14.34 -25.60 -13.97
C LEU A 453 13.61 -24.33 -14.42
N HIS A 454 14.31 -23.36 -14.96
CA HIS A 454 13.69 -22.10 -15.40
C HIS A 454 14.39 -21.47 -16.59
N CYS A 455 13.68 -20.57 -17.27
CA CYS A 455 14.33 -19.65 -18.20
C CYS A 455 15.25 -18.72 -17.39
N HIS A 456 16.51 -18.63 -17.78
CA HIS A 456 17.51 -17.77 -17.12
C HIS A 456 17.42 -16.31 -17.58
N ILE A 457 16.50 -15.98 -18.49
CA ILE A 457 16.05 -14.60 -18.65
C ILE A 457 15.22 -14.24 -17.41
N ASP A 458 15.74 -13.39 -16.53
CA ASP A 458 15.18 -13.19 -15.18
C ASP A 458 13.76 -12.60 -15.22
N PHE A 459 13.51 -11.73 -16.19
CA PHE A 459 12.16 -11.21 -16.43
C PHE A 459 11.18 -12.31 -16.83
N HIS A 460 11.62 -13.36 -17.53
CA HIS A 460 10.76 -14.50 -17.86
C HIS A 460 10.53 -15.41 -16.66
N MET A 461 11.56 -15.62 -15.83
CA MET A 461 11.44 -16.35 -14.57
C MET A 461 10.41 -15.67 -13.64
N ASP A 462 10.50 -14.35 -13.45
CA ASP A 462 9.58 -13.56 -12.61
C ASP A 462 8.14 -13.60 -13.14
N LEU A 463 7.95 -13.80 -14.45
CA LEU A 463 6.65 -14.01 -15.11
C LEU A 463 6.19 -15.48 -15.14
N GLY A 464 6.87 -16.37 -14.41
CA GLY A 464 6.44 -17.75 -14.16
C GLY A 464 6.99 -18.81 -15.12
N PHE A 465 8.05 -18.50 -15.89
CA PHE A 465 8.71 -19.47 -16.78
C PHE A 465 9.64 -20.42 -16.00
N ALA A 466 9.06 -21.21 -15.10
CA ALA A 466 9.79 -22.13 -14.25
C ALA A 466 8.97 -23.36 -13.86
N VAL A 467 9.65 -24.42 -13.47
CA VAL A 467 9.12 -25.62 -12.80
C VAL A 467 10.15 -26.11 -11.77
N VAL A 468 9.71 -26.88 -10.77
CA VAL A 468 10.60 -27.45 -9.74
C VAL A 468 10.57 -28.97 -9.85
N PHE A 469 11.73 -29.58 -10.06
CA PHE A 469 11.90 -31.02 -9.95
C PHE A 469 12.25 -31.41 -8.52
N ALA A 470 11.64 -32.49 -8.03
CA ALA A 470 11.83 -32.98 -6.68
C ALA A 470 12.29 -34.46 -6.68
N PRO A 471 13.52 -34.77 -7.15
CA PRO A 471 14.09 -36.11 -7.12
C PRO A 471 14.20 -36.69 -5.72
N GLY A 472 13.66 -37.89 -5.52
CA GLY A 472 13.75 -38.64 -4.26
C GLY A 472 13.12 -37.93 -3.07
N SER A 473 12.01 -37.20 -3.27
CA SER A 473 11.33 -36.41 -2.21
C SER A 473 10.99 -37.19 -0.94
N ASP A 474 10.75 -38.49 -1.05
CA ASP A 474 10.56 -39.43 0.05
C ASP A 474 11.82 -39.67 0.91
N GLN A 475 13.01 -39.39 0.36
CA GLN A 475 14.33 -39.67 0.97
C GLN A 475 15.01 -38.42 1.55
N TRP A 476 14.44 -37.23 1.37
CA TRP A 476 15.11 -35.96 1.71
C TRP A 476 15.47 -35.82 3.18
N LYS A 477 14.60 -36.29 4.09
CA LYS A 477 14.83 -36.20 5.54
C LYS A 477 16.11 -36.94 5.99
N ASP A 478 16.49 -37.99 5.27
CA ASP A 478 17.62 -38.85 5.64
C ASP A 478 18.90 -38.52 4.85
N GLN A 479 18.77 -37.95 3.64
CA GLN A 479 19.89 -37.76 2.72
C GLN A 479 20.33 -36.30 2.56
N ILE A 480 19.48 -35.32 2.84
CA ILE A 480 19.86 -33.90 2.85
C ILE A 480 20.41 -33.56 4.23
N HIS A 481 21.57 -32.92 4.29
CA HIS A 481 22.10 -32.44 5.55
C HIS A 481 21.11 -31.44 6.16
N PRO A 482 20.74 -31.62 7.44
CA PRO A 482 19.77 -30.74 8.07
C PRO A 482 20.32 -29.31 8.03
N PRO A 483 19.51 -28.34 7.60
CA PRO A 483 19.98 -26.97 7.56
C PRO A 483 20.30 -26.51 8.99
N GLY A 484 21.37 -25.72 9.15
CA GLY A 484 21.75 -25.18 10.46
C GLY A 484 20.64 -24.33 11.10
N SER A 485 20.74 -24.05 12.40
CA SER A 485 19.74 -23.24 13.13
C SER A 485 19.47 -21.85 12.52
N GLU A 486 20.38 -21.34 11.69
CA GLU A 486 20.25 -20.08 10.97
C GLU A 486 19.18 -20.13 9.86
N HIS A 487 18.98 -21.26 9.20
CA HIS A 487 17.95 -21.42 8.15
C HIS A 487 16.54 -21.35 8.74
N GLN A 488 16.33 -21.96 9.91
CA GLN A 488 15.07 -21.83 10.65
C GLN A 488 14.81 -20.39 11.13
N ARG A 489 15.86 -19.62 11.42
CA ARG A 489 15.73 -18.19 11.77
C ARG A 489 15.33 -17.33 10.58
N LEU A 490 15.68 -17.72 9.34
CA LEU A 490 15.21 -17.00 8.15
C LEU A 490 13.68 -16.98 8.09
N LEU A 491 13.01 -18.08 8.42
CA LEU A 491 11.54 -18.15 8.50
C LEU A 491 10.98 -17.17 9.55
N ALA A 492 11.50 -17.24 10.78
CA ALA A 492 11.07 -16.39 11.89
C ALA A 492 11.31 -14.89 11.63
N ASN A 493 12.35 -14.56 10.85
CA ASN A 493 12.68 -13.19 10.49
C ASN A 493 11.90 -12.70 9.25
N THR A 494 11.55 -13.57 8.29
CA THR A 494 10.63 -13.19 7.20
C THR A 494 9.23 -12.86 7.71
N ASP A 495 8.77 -13.51 8.78
CA ASP A 495 7.52 -13.12 9.46
C ASP A 495 7.61 -11.69 10.01
N SER A 496 8.80 -11.26 10.47
CA SER A 496 9.01 -9.90 11.04
C SER A 496 9.07 -8.75 10.03
N GLU A 497 9.51 -8.98 8.78
CA GLU A 497 9.48 -7.96 7.71
C GLU A 497 8.06 -7.84 7.12
N TRP A 498 7.28 -8.93 7.13
CA TRP A 498 5.84 -8.85 6.90
C TRP A 498 5.13 -8.12 8.04
N ASP A 499 5.52 -8.28 9.31
CA ASP A 499 4.93 -7.51 10.42
C ASP A 499 5.25 -5.99 10.35
N GLU A 500 6.39 -5.57 9.78
CA GLU A 500 6.66 -4.13 9.50
C GLU A 500 5.87 -3.61 8.28
N VAL A 501 5.62 -4.43 7.26
CA VAL A 501 4.77 -4.08 6.10
C VAL A 501 3.28 -4.20 6.43
N PHE A 502 2.93 -5.02 7.43
CA PHE A 502 1.59 -5.32 7.91
C PHE A 502 1.38 -4.73 9.30
N GLU A 503 1.70 -3.44 9.46
CA GLU A 503 1.19 -2.67 10.61
C GLU A 503 -0.34 -2.53 10.48
N GLY A 504 -1.04 -3.51 11.04
CA GLY A 504 -2.49 -3.63 11.09
C GLY A 504 -2.93 -5.10 11.26
N GLN A 505 -4.22 -5.34 11.47
CA GLN A 505 -4.77 -6.71 11.52
C GLN A 505 -5.84 -6.85 10.44
N LEU A 506 -5.82 -7.96 9.70
CA LEU A 506 -6.89 -8.38 8.81
C LEU A 506 -7.47 -9.71 9.30
N HIS A 507 -8.73 -9.69 9.69
CA HIS A 507 -9.48 -10.84 10.17
C HIS A 507 -10.41 -11.34 9.06
N LEU A 508 -10.19 -12.55 8.56
CA LEU A 508 -11.12 -13.25 7.69
C LEU A 508 -12.25 -13.87 8.51
N GLU A 509 -13.49 -13.67 8.09
CA GLU A 509 -14.63 -14.41 8.66
C GLU A 509 -14.67 -15.85 8.16
N ALA A 510 -15.40 -16.71 8.88
CA ALA A 510 -15.46 -18.16 8.64
C ALA A 510 -16.01 -18.55 7.26
N ASP A 511 -16.62 -17.63 6.52
CA ASP A 511 -17.11 -17.86 5.16
C ASP A 511 -16.00 -17.74 4.08
N GLY A 512 -14.78 -17.34 4.48
CA GLY A 512 -13.61 -17.19 3.60
C GLY A 512 -13.75 -16.08 2.56
N ARG A 513 -14.69 -15.15 2.74
CA ARG A 513 -15.01 -14.06 1.80
C ARG A 513 -15.18 -12.72 2.50
N SER A 514 -15.84 -12.68 3.64
CA SER A 514 -15.95 -11.47 4.46
C SER A 514 -14.69 -11.25 5.28
N TYR A 515 -14.27 -10.01 5.45
CA TYR A 515 -13.06 -9.66 6.19
C TYR A 515 -13.21 -8.31 6.89
N THR A 516 -12.47 -8.09 7.96
CA THR A 516 -12.36 -6.78 8.59
C THR A 516 -10.89 -6.43 8.75
N TYR A 517 -10.54 -5.15 8.64
CA TYR A 517 -9.18 -4.69 8.84
C TYR A 517 -9.08 -3.46 9.74
N GLN A 518 -7.94 -3.31 10.40
CA GLN A 518 -7.59 -2.18 11.26
C GLN A 518 -6.11 -1.86 11.09
N TYR A 519 -5.74 -0.58 11.00
CA TYR A 519 -4.34 -0.15 10.88
C TYR A 519 -3.64 -0.06 12.25
N GLY A 520 -4.40 0.25 13.31
CA GLY A 520 -3.83 0.43 14.64
C GLY A 520 -4.80 0.15 15.80
N PRO A 521 -4.37 0.46 17.04
CA PRO A 521 -5.18 0.24 18.24
C PRO A 521 -6.41 1.17 18.28
N ARG A 522 -7.39 0.89 19.16
CA ARG A 522 -8.61 1.70 19.32
C ARG A 522 -8.52 2.71 20.45
N GLY A 523 -9.36 3.75 20.40
CA GLY A 523 -9.46 4.80 21.43
C GLY A 523 -8.27 5.77 21.38
N LEU A 524 -7.81 6.26 22.54
CA LEU A 524 -6.74 7.28 22.62
C LEU A 524 -5.43 6.85 21.92
N ALA A 525 -5.05 5.57 22.06
CA ALA A 525 -3.86 5.05 21.37
C ALA A 525 -4.05 5.07 19.84
N GLY A 526 -5.26 4.78 19.36
CA GLY A 526 -5.61 4.84 17.94
C GLY A 526 -5.63 6.26 17.38
N LEU A 527 -6.16 7.22 18.15
CA LEU A 527 -6.14 8.63 17.78
C LEU A 527 -4.70 9.17 17.66
N ARG A 528 -3.81 8.74 18.55
CA ARG A 528 -2.37 9.06 18.48
C ARG A 528 -1.69 8.39 17.30
N HIS A 529 -2.02 7.13 17.01
CA HIS A 529 -1.49 6.41 15.85
C HIS A 529 -1.90 7.12 14.54
N ASN A 530 -3.16 7.54 14.45
CA ASN A 530 -3.73 8.25 13.30
C ASN A 530 -3.64 9.77 13.42
N TYR A 531 -2.50 10.30 13.89
CA TYR A 531 -2.34 11.73 14.23
C TYR A 531 -2.63 12.68 13.06
N TYR A 532 -2.27 12.32 11.83
CA TYR A 532 -2.49 13.18 10.67
C TYR A 532 -3.98 13.30 10.33
N ALA A 533 -4.71 12.18 10.34
CA ALA A 533 -6.17 12.17 10.19
C ALA A 533 -6.86 12.91 11.34
N LEU A 534 -6.37 12.76 12.57
CA LEU A 534 -6.84 13.50 13.74
C LEU A 534 -6.69 15.02 13.56
N CYS A 535 -5.52 15.51 13.14
CA CYS A 535 -5.30 16.93 12.88
C CYS A 535 -6.23 17.48 11.79
N CYS A 536 -6.43 16.71 10.71
CA CYS A 536 -7.35 17.10 9.64
C CYS A 536 -8.81 17.15 10.13
N ALA A 537 -9.22 16.17 10.93
CA ALA A 537 -10.57 16.11 11.52
C ALA A 537 -10.80 17.25 12.52
N ALA A 538 -9.84 17.51 13.42
CA ALA A 538 -9.93 18.61 14.39
C ALA A 538 -9.98 19.99 13.71
N LEU A 539 -9.29 20.16 12.57
CA LEU A 539 -9.38 21.38 11.79
C LEU A 539 -10.75 21.50 11.10
N ALA A 540 -11.24 20.41 10.49
CA ALA A 540 -12.55 20.39 9.85
C ALA A 540 -13.71 20.63 10.84
N SER A 541 -13.61 20.11 12.07
CA SER A 541 -14.64 20.24 13.11
C SER A 541 -14.83 21.66 13.64
N ILE A 542 -13.92 22.60 13.31
CA ILE A 542 -14.12 24.04 13.57
C ILE A 542 -15.39 24.57 12.86
N GLY A 543 -15.85 23.88 11.81
CA GLY A 543 -17.16 24.14 11.19
C GLY A 543 -18.29 24.01 12.21
N GLY A 544 -18.32 22.92 12.97
CA GLY A 544 -19.23 22.72 14.09
C GLY A 544 -19.05 23.74 15.22
N LEU A 545 -17.81 24.14 15.51
CA LEU A 545 -17.55 25.20 16.51
C LEU A 545 -18.21 26.52 16.12
N SER A 546 -18.13 26.90 14.85
CA SER A 546 -18.74 28.13 14.32
C SER A 546 -20.26 28.13 14.52
N PHE A 547 -20.90 26.97 14.27
CA PHE A 547 -22.32 26.77 14.56
C PHE A 547 -22.63 26.92 16.06
N GLY A 548 -21.96 26.13 16.91
CA GLY A 548 -22.23 26.12 18.34
C GLY A 548 -21.99 27.49 18.99
N TYR A 549 -20.99 28.22 18.52
CA TYR A 549 -20.70 29.57 18.99
C TYR A 549 -21.88 30.53 18.77
N ASP A 550 -22.48 30.55 17.58
CA ASP A 550 -23.66 31.38 17.31
C ASP A 550 -24.83 31.00 18.25
N GLN A 551 -25.08 29.70 18.44
CA GLN A 551 -26.11 29.21 19.38
C GLN A 551 -25.87 29.68 20.81
N GLY A 552 -24.61 29.65 21.29
CA GLY A 552 -24.26 30.08 22.64
C GLY A 552 -24.42 31.60 22.85
N VAL A 553 -24.09 32.40 21.83
CA VAL A 553 -24.18 33.86 21.89
C VAL A 553 -25.63 34.33 21.93
N ILE A 554 -26.51 33.78 21.07
CA ILE A 554 -27.88 34.29 20.93
C ILE A 554 -28.68 34.15 22.23
N ALA A 555 -28.44 33.09 23.01
CA ALA A 555 -29.09 32.87 24.31
C ALA A 555 -28.87 34.03 25.30
N ASN A 556 -27.72 34.71 25.24
CA ASN A 556 -27.44 35.89 26.06
C ASN A 556 -27.92 37.18 25.40
N VAL A 557 -27.71 37.34 24.09
CA VAL A 557 -28.05 38.59 23.36
C VAL A 557 -29.54 38.93 23.53
N LEU A 558 -30.42 37.94 23.49
CA LEU A 558 -31.88 38.12 23.64
C LEU A 558 -32.30 38.68 25.02
N VAL A 559 -31.44 38.58 26.04
CA VAL A 559 -31.70 39.06 27.40
C VAL A 559 -30.75 40.19 27.85
N MET A 560 -29.91 40.71 26.95
CA MET A 560 -28.99 41.81 27.24
C MET A 560 -29.70 43.16 27.32
N ARG A 561 -29.35 43.97 28.34
CA ARG A 561 -30.01 45.25 28.65
C ARG A 561 -30.01 46.26 27.48
N ASP A 562 -28.85 46.50 26.83
CA ASP A 562 -28.78 47.42 25.69
C ASP A 562 -29.60 46.92 24.50
N PHE A 563 -29.55 45.61 24.22
CA PHE A 563 -30.25 45.00 23.10
C PHE A 563 -31.77 45.12 23.25
N THR A 564 -32.32 44.74 24.40
CA THR A 564 -33.76 44.83 24.68
C THR A 564 -34.25 46.27 24.78
N ALA A 565 -33.42 47.20 25.26
CA ALA A 565 -33.76 48.62 25.30
C ALA A 565 -33.78 49.26 23.90
N ARG A 566 -32.85 48.84 23.02
CA ARG A 566 -32.74 49.34 21.66
C ARG A 566 -33.83 48.76 20.74
N TRP A 567 -34.18 47.50 20.94
CA TRP A 567 -35.17 46.77 20.15
C TRP A 567 -36.10 45.94 21.05
N PRO A 568 -37.25 46.50 21.47
CA PRO A 568 -38.26 45.74 22.19
C PRO A 568 -38.95 44.76 21.23
N ILE A 569 -38.69 43.46 21.40
CA ILE A 569 -39.19 42.39 20.53
C ILE A 569 -40.23 41.50 21.24
N THR A 570 -41.25 41.05 20.51
CA THR A 570 -42.27 40.13 21.03
C THR A 570 -41.73 38.69 21.15
N PRO A 571 -42.41 37.77 21.87
CA PRO A 571 -42.01 36.35 21.91
C PRO A 571 -41.92 35.70 20.53
N LEU A 572 -42.85 36.03 19.62
CA LEU A 572 -42.81 35.54 18.24
C LEU A 572 -41.60 36.09 17.47
N GLN A 573 -41.25 37.37 17.66
CA GLN A 573 -40.07 37.97 17.04
C GLN A 573 -38.77 37.41 17.64
N THR A 574 -38.77 37.06 18.92
CA THR A 574 -37.67 36.37 19.61
C THR A 574 -37.47 34.98 19.02
N GLY A 575 -38.54 34.21 18.91
CA GLY A 575 -38.52 32.90 18.25
C GLY A 575 -38.06 32.99 16.79
N PHE A 576 -38.51 34.01 16.05
CA PHE A 576 -38.09 34.25 14.67
C PHE A 576 -36.60 34.66 14.56
N MET A 577 -36.10 35.47 15.50
CA MET A 577 -34.68 35.86 15.57
C MET A 577 -33.77 34.65 15.76
N THR A 578 -34.18 33.72 16.63
CA THR A 578 -33.48 32.45 16.79
C THR A 578 -33.58 31.65 15.48
N ALA A 579 -34.81 31.35 15.04
CA ALA A 579 -35.16 30.41 13.96
C ALA A 579 -34.64 30.76 12.55
N VAL A 580 -34.41 32.04 12.22
CA VAL A 580 -33.98 32.45 10.87
C VAL A 580 -32.63 31.82 10.47
N LEU A 581 -31.74 31.59 11.43
CA LEU A 581 -30.45 30.97 11.15
C LEU A 581 -30.63 29.51 10.74
N GLU A 582 -31.47 28.76 11.44
CA GLU A 582 -31.78 27.35 11.15
C GLU A 582 -32.46 27.21 9.80
N PHE A 583 -33.34 28.15 9.43
CA PHE A 583 -33.93 28.17 8.09
C PHE A 583 -32.88 28.40 7.00
N GLY A 584 -31.94 29.33 7.21
CA GLY A 584 -30.79 29.50 6.33
C GLY A 584 -29.95 28.22 6.25
N ALA A 585 -29.73 27.55 7.38
CA ALA A 585 -28.96 26.31 7.47
C ALA A 585 -29.62 25.12 6.76
N LEU A 586 -30.95 25.03 6.81
CA LEU A 586 -31.72 24.08 6.02
C LEU A 586 -31.42 24.22 4.52
N LEU A 587 -31.47 25.45 3.99
CA LEU A 587 -31.19 25.73 2.58
C LEU A 587 -29.72 25.49 2.24
N GLY A 588 -28.80 25.88 3.13
CA GLY A 588 -27.37 25.66 2.98
C GLY A 588 -26.99 24.18 2.88
N ALA A 589 -27.57 23.34 3.74
CA ALA A 589 -27.33 21.90 3.75
C ALA A 589 -27.79 21.23 2.43
N LEU A 590 -28.99 21.57 1.94
CA LEU A 590 -29.53 21.04 0.68
C LEU A 590 -28.71 21.49 -0.53
N PHE A 591 -28.32 22.77 -0.57
CA PHE A 591 -27.51 23.33 -1.65
C PHE A 591 -26.10 22.73 -1.70
N ALA A 592 -25.47 22.55 -0.52
CA ALA A 592 -24.18 21.87 -0.43
C ALA A 592 -24.26 20.46 -1.02
N GLY A 593 -25.27 19.67 -0.66
CA GLY A 593 -25.45 18.30 -1.19
C GLY A 593 -25.54 18.18 -2.70
N ALA A 594 -26.02 19.22 -3.40
CA ALA A 594 -26.11 19.23 -4.85
C ALA A 594 -24.79 19.58 -5.56
N LEU A 595 -23.88 20.28 -4.88
CA LEU A 595 -22.65 20.84 -5.49
C LEU A 595 -21.37 20.11 -5.08
N THR A 596 -21.38 19.45 -3.92
CA THR A 596 -20.18 18.85 -3.32
C THR A 596 -19.58 17.71 -4.08
N ASP A 597 -20.36 16.96 -4.87
CA ASP A 597 -19.82 15.84 -5.64
C ASP A 597 -18.98 16.30 -6.85
N ARG A 598 -19.08 17.58 -7.20
CA ARG A 598 -18.36 18.21 -8.32
C ARG A 598 -17.12 18.96 -7.88
N PHE A 599 -17.17 19.54 -6.68
CA PHE A 599 -16.06 20.29 -6.11
C PHE A 599 -15.30 19.42 -5.10
N SER A 600 -13.99 19.65 -4.94
CA SER A 600 -13.26 19.07 -3.81
C SER A 600 -13.94 19.45 -2.49
N ARG A 601 -14.06 18.50 -1.55
CA ARG A 601 -14.69 18.73 -0.23
C ARG A 601 -14.09 19.95 0.48
N GLY A 602 -12.76 20.10 0.47
CA GLY A 602 -12.07 21.24 1.08
C GLY A 602 -12.44 22.59 0.44
N ARG A 603 -12.67 22.64 -0.87
CA ARG A 603 -13.14 23.87 -1.55
C ARG A 603 -14.57 24.22 -1.18
N ALA A 604 -15.43 23.22 -1.00
CA ALA A 604 -16.80 23.44 -0.53
C ALA A 604 -16.81 23.99 0.90
N ILE A 605 -15.98 23.46 1.80
CA ILE A 605 -15.83 23.96 3.19
C ILE A 605 -15.29 25.40 3.18
N PHE A 606 -14.34 25.71 2.29
CA PHE A 606 -13.83 27.07 2.12
C PHE A 606 -14.94 28.07 1.76
N VAL A 607 -15.76 27.75 0.76
CA VAL A 607 -16.88 28.61 0.32
C VAL A 607 -17.92 28.77 1.42
N ALA A 608 -18.27 27.68 2.12
CA ALA A 608 -19.22 27.73 3.22
C ALA A 608 -18.73 28.60 4.39
N SER A 609 -17.44 28.48 4.75
CA SER A 609 -16.78 29.30 5.78
C SER A 609 -16.76 30.78 5.40
N PHE A 610 -16.54 31.08 4.12
CA PHE A 610 -16.57 32.44 3.60
C PHE A 610 -17.97 33.07 3.72
N ILE A 611 -19.02 32.33 3.33
CA ILE A 611 -20.42 32.76 3.47
C ILE A 611 -20.77 33.01 4.95
N PHE A 612 -20.33 32.13 5.84
CA PHE A 612 -20.52 32.30 7.29
C PHE A 612 -19.86 33.58 7.82
N CYS A 613 -18.62 33.88 7.40
CA CYS A 613 -17.92 35.11 7.80
C CYS A 613 -18.63 36.38 7.32
N ILE A 614 -19.22 36.35 6.12
CA ILE A 614 -20.04 37.45 5.60
C ILE A 614 -21.27 37.65 6.49
N GLY A 615 -22.04 36.59 6.75
CA GLY A 615 -23.23 36.66 7.61
C GLY A 615 -22.89 37.19 9.01
N SER A 616 -21.80 36.70 9.59
CA SER A 616 -21.30 37.12 10.90
C SER A 616 -20.89 38.60 10.93
N SER A 617 -20.26 39.09 9.87
CA SER A 617 -19.90 40.51 9.73
C SER A 617 -21.13 41.41 9.65
N PHE A 618 -22.17 40.98 8.92
CA PHE A 618 -23.46 41.67 8.87
C PHE A 618 -24.14 41.72 10.24
N GLN A 619 -24.10 40.62 11.00
CA GLN A 619 -24.67 40.57 12.35
C GLN A 619 -23.96 41.53 13.32
N SER A 620 -22.63 41.52 13.35
CA SER A 620 -21.83 42.40 14.21
C SER A 620 -22.00 43.89 13.87
N GLY A 621 -22.12 44.22 12.57
CA GLY A 621 -22.31 45.58 12.08
C GLY A 621 -23.75 46.10 12.12
N ALA A 622 -24.71 45.32 12.62
CA ALA A 622 -26.13 45.60 12.44
C ALA A 622 -26.59 46.92 13.07
N GLN A 623 -27.33 47.71 12.28
CA GLN A 623 -27.94 48.99 12.71
C GLN A 623 -29.46 48.89 12.89
N SER A 624 -30.06 47.77 12.50
CA SER A 624 -31.50 47.50 12.61
C SER A 624 -31.75 45.99 12.79
N LEU A 625 -32.94 45.62 13.27
CA LEU A 625 -33.35 44.21 13.39
C LEU A 625 -33.31 43.48 12.04
N SER A 626 -33.70 44.14 10.94
CA SER A 626 -33.65 43.54 9.60
C SER A 626 -32.22 43.20 9.17
N HIS A 627 -31.22 44.01 9.53
CA HIS A 627 -29.81 43.67 9.28
C HIS A 627 -29.38 42.41 10.02
N LEU A 628 -29.84 42.23 11.28
CA LEU A 628 -29.59 41.00 12.03
C LEU A 628 -30.26 39.80 11.36
N PHE A 629 -31.53 39.92 10.94
CA PHE A 629 -32.21 38.83 10.24
C PHE A 629 -31.49 38.42 8.94
N ILE A 630 -31.09 39.40 8.12
CA ILE A 630 -30.35 39.13 6.88
C ILE A 630 -28.99 38.48 7.19
N GLY A 631 -28.25 39.03 8.16
CA GLY A 631 -26.97 38.48 8.58
C GLY A 631 -27.08 37.04 9.09
N ARG A 632 -28.13 36.74 9.87
CA ARG A 632 -28.43 35.39 10.36
C ARG A 632 -28.85 34.43 9.25
N ALA A 633 -29.64 34.89 8.28
CA ALA A 633 -30.01 34.07 7.12
C ALA A 633 -28.78 33.69 6.29
N ILE A 634 -27.91 34.65 5.97
CA ILE A 634 -26.65 34.42 5.23
C ILE A 634 -25.71 33.52 6.04
N GLY A 635 -25.51 33.84 7.33
CA GLY A 635 -24.69 33.04 8.23
C GLY A 635 -25.20 31.60 8.34
N GLY A 636 -26.53 31.44 8.41
CA GLY A 636 -27.23 30.16 8.40
C GLY A 636 -26.90 29.32 7.17
N VAL A 637 -26.92 29.90 5.96
CA VAL A 637 -26.52 29.17 4.74
C VAL A 637 -25.10 28.60 4.86
N GLY A 638 -24.17 29.37 5.42
CA GLY A 638 -22.81 28.90 5.71
C GLY A 638 -22.79 27.78 6.75
N VAL A 639 -23.46 27.96 7.89
CA VAL A 639 -23.58 26.96 8.98
C VAL A 639 -24.14 25.64 8.47
N GLY A 640 -25.24 25.69 7.71
CA GLY A 640 -25.90 24.50 7.19
C GLY A 640 -25.03 23.71 6.22
N ALA A 641 -24.31 24.41 5.34
CA ALA A 641 -23.34 23.79 4.47
C ALA A 641 -22.19 23.16 5.28
N LEU A 642 -21.60 23.88 6.23
CA LEU A 642 -20.51 23.37 7.09
C LEU A 642 -20.91 22.13 7.89
N SER A 643 -22.13 22.09 8.39
CA SER A 643 -22.63 21.00 9.25
C SER A 643 -22.91 19.70 8.49
N MET A 644 -22.98 19.77 7.16
CA MET A 644 -23.00 18.61 6.27
C MET A 644 -21.59 18.27 5.79
N LEU A 645 -20.82 19.27 5.40
CA LEU A 645 -19.51 19.13 4.77
C LEU A 645 -18.44 18.59 5.71
N SER A 646 -18.39 19.11 6.93
CA SER A 646 -17.35 18.77 7.92
C SER A 646 -17.43 17.29 8.32
N PRO A 647 -18.57 16.77 8.80
CA PRO A 647 -18.69 15.34 9.12
C PRO A 647 -18.55 14.43 7.89
N LEU A 648 -19.01 14.86 6.71
CA LEU A 648 -18.81 14.10 5.46
C LEU A 648 -17.33 13.97 5.11
N TYR A 649 -16.58 15.07 5.17
CA TYR A 649 -15.14 15.07 4.92
C TYR A 649 -14.40 14.20 5.94
N MET A 650 -14.73 14.35 7.23
CA MET A 650 -14.14 13.54 8.30
C MET A 650 -14.40 12.04 8.08
N ALA A 651 -15.61 11.64 7.68
CA ALA A 651 -15.92 10.25 7.35
C ALA A 651 -15.06 9.72 6.20
N GLU A 652 -14.86 10.52 5.16
CA GLU A 652 -14.14 10.11 3.96
C GLU A 652 -12.62 9.98 4.17
N ILE A 653 -12.04 10.65 5.17
CA ILE A 653 -10.60 10.56 5.48
C ILE A 653 -10.27 9.61 6.63
N SER A 654 -11.25 9.23 7.45
CA SER A 654 -11.03 8.47 8.68
C SER A 654 -10.83 6.97 8.42
N PRO A 655 -9.87 6.31 9.11
CA PRO A 655 -9.78 4.85 9.12
C PRO A 655 -10.91 4.21 9.96
N PRO A 656 -11.30 2.95 9.69
CA PRO A 656 -12.43 2.29 10.34
C PRO A 656 -12.39 2.27 11.87
N GLU A 657 -11.22 2.04 12.49
CA GLU A 657 -11.06 1.79 13.93
C GLU A 657 -11.20 3.03 14.83
N VAL A 658 -11.09 4.24 14.27
CA VAL A 658 -11.23 5.52 14.99
C VAL A 658 -12.23 6.47 14.33
N ARG A 659 -12.97 5.99 13.32
CA ARG A 659 -13.93 6.82 12.57
C ARG A 659 -14.94 7.49 13.49
N GLY A 660 -15.56 6.74 14.41
CA GLY A 660 -16.55 7.30 15.33
C GLY A 660 -15.94 8.37 16.23
N SER A 661 -14.73 8.12 16.72
CA SER A 661 -13.98 9.05 17.57
C SER A 661 -13.65 10.36 16.84
N LEU A 662 -13.23 10.28 15.58
CA LEU A 662 -12.92 11.46 14.75
C LEU A 662 -14.18 12.26 14.40
N LEU A 663 -15.29 11.59 14.10
CA LEU A 663 -16.56 12.27 13.83
C LEU A 663 -17.21 12.84 15.10
N ALA A 664 -16.96 12.25 16.27
CA ALA A 664 -17.40 12.80 17.55
C ALA A 664 -16.74 14.15 17.87
N LEU A 665 -15.62 14.50 17.22
CA LEU A 665 -15.01 15.83 17.31
C LEU A 665 -15.93 16.93 16.78
N GLU A 666 -16.86 16.61 15.87
CA GLU A 666 -17.88 17.54 15.40
C GLU A 666 -18.72 18.02 16.59
N GLN A 667 -19.35 17.09 17.33
CA GLN A 667 -20.16 17.44 18.48
C GLN A 667 -19.33 18.12 19.58
N PHE A 668 -18.10 17.65 19.82
CA PHE A 668 -17.20 18.28 20.78
C PHE A 668 -16.96 19.75 20.43
N SER A 669 -16.71 20.04 19.16
CA SER A 669 -16.47 21.39 18.65
C SER A 669 -17.72 22.25 18.73
N ILE A 670 -18.90 21.70 18.41
CA ILE A 670 -20.19 22.37 18.58
C ILE A 670 -20.38 22.81 20.04
N VAL A 671 -20.27 21.87 20.99
CA VAL A 671 -20.51 22.21 22.40
C VAL A 671 -19.43 23.14 22.96
N LEU A 672 -18.17 22.99 22.52
CA LEU A 672 -17.12 23.95 22.84
C LEU A 672 -17.48 25.36 22.35
N GLY A 673 -17.99 25.47 21.12
CA GLY A 673 -18.51 26.72 20.56
C GLY A 673 -19.62 27.30 21.44
N VAL A 674 -20.61 26.49 21.80
CA VAL A 674 -21.73 26.90 22.68
C VAL A 674 -21.21 27.47 24.00
N VAL A 675 -20.29 26.78 24.66
CA VAL A 675 -19.68 27.23 25.93
C VAL A 675 -18.94 28.55 25.74
N LEU A 676 -18.08 28.67 24.72
CA LEU A 676 -17.32 29.88 24.46
C LEU A 676 -18.23 31.08 24.14
N GLY A 677 -19.22 30.88 23.29
CA GLY A 677 -20.20 31.93 22.92
C GLY A 677 -21.05 32.37 24.11
N PHE A 678 -21.53 31.42 24.91
CA PHE A 678 -22.33 31.70 26.09
C PHE A 678 -21.55 32.49 27.15
N TRP A 679 -20.34 32.03 27.50
CA TRP A 679 -19.55 32.70 28.53
C TRP A 679 -19.01 34.05 28.07
N LEU A 680 -18.66 34.21 26.80
CA LEU A 680 -18.31 35.53 26.29
C LEU A 680 -19.50 36.50 26.37
N GLY A 681 -20.69 36.07 25.95
CA GLY A 681 -21.91 36.86 26.10
C GLY A 681 -22.20 37.20 27.56
N PHE A 682 -22.01 36.25 28.48
CA PHE A 682 -22.15 36.47 29.91
C PHE A 682 -21.18 37.54 30.42
N LEU A 683 -19.92 37.54 29.97
CA LEU A 683 -18.89 38.50 30.38
C LEU A 683 -19.13 39.92 29.81
N THR A 684 -19.65 40.03 28.59
CA THR A 684 -19.89 41.34 27.94
C THR A 684 -21.22 41.98 28.32
N ARG A 685 -22.13 41.26 29.00
CA ARG A 685 -23.51 41.71 29.28
C ARG A 685 -23.63 43.03 30.04
N ASN A 686 -22.64 43.37 30.86
CA ASN A 686 -22.67 44.56 31.71
C ASN A 686 -22.03 45.80 31.06
N ILE A 687 -21.53 45.68 29.82
CA ILE A 687 -20.97 46.82 29.09
C ILE A 687 -22.12 47.78 28.72
N PRO A 688 -22.08 49.07 29.13
CA PRO A 688 -23.20 50.00 28.94
C PRO A 688 -23.23 50.62 27.54
N SER A 689 -23.16 49.77 26.49
CA SER A 689 -23.25 50.20 25.09
C SER A 689 -23.61 49.02 24.17
N SER A 690 -23.77 49.30 22.87
CA SER A 690 -23.96 48.26 21.84
C SER A 690 -22.79 47.29 21.73
N ALA A 691 -21.63 47.60 22.33
CA ALA A 691 -20.52 46.67 22.45
C ALA A 691 -20.89 45.39 23.23
N SER A 692 -21.88 45.45 24.13
CA SER A 692 -22.35 44.29 24.91
C SER A 692 -22.74 43.10 24.04
N TRP A 693 -23.47 43.33 22.95
CA TRP A 693 -23.94 42.30 22.02
C TRP A 693 -23.13 42.25 20.71
N ARG A 694 -22.48 43.35 20.29
CA ARG A 694 -21.66 43.37 19.07
C ARG A 694 -20.33 42.63 19.21
N ILE A 695 -19.66 42.74 20.36
CA ILE A 695 -18.39 42.01 20.61
C ILE A 695 -18.60 40.50 20.48
N PRO A 696 -19.56 39.87 21.19
CA PRO A 696 -19.74 38.42 21.08
C PRO A 696 -20.15 37.99 19.67
N LEU A 697 -21.00 38.75 18.97
CA LEU A 697 -21.34 38.48 17.55
C LEU A 697 -20.17 38.71 16.58
N GLY A 698 -19.21 39.58 16.90
CA GLY A 698 -18.03 39.83 16.08
C GLY A 698 -16.96 38.74 16.23
N VAL A 699 -16.76 38.23 17.44
CA VAL A 699 -15.76 37.20 17.74
C VAL A 699 -16.06 35.87 17.02
N GLN A 700 -17.32 35.61 16.64
CA GLN A 700 -17.67 34.42 15.86
C GLN A 700 -17.00 34.37 14.47
N ILE A 701 -16.50 35.49 13.95
CA ILE A 701 -15.76 35.53 12.68
C ILE A 701 -14.43 34.77 12.80
N ILE A 702 -13.81 34.75 13.99
CA ILE A 702 -12.49 34.15 14.23
C ILE A 702 -12.46 32.66 13.85
N PRO A 703 -13.34 31.79 14.39
CA PRO A 703 -13.32 30.38 14.01
C PRO A 703 -13.62 30.16 12.52
N GLY A 704 -14.48 30.98 11.91
CA GLY A 704 -14.74 30.96 10.48
C GLY A 704 -13.49 31.27 9.64
N LEU A 705 -12.69 32.26 10.04
CA LEU A 705 -11.42 32.60 9.38
C LEU A 705 -10.35 31.52 9.57
N ILE A 706 -10.26 30.93 10.76
CA ILE A 706 -9.31 29.82 11.03
C ILE A 706 -9.63 28.64 10.11
N LEU A 707 -10.91 28.26 9.99
CA LEU A 707 -11.33 27.18 9.09
C LEU A 707 -11.07 27.54 7.62
N LEU A 708 -11.38 28.78 7.21
CA LEU A 708 -11.16 29.25 5.84
C LEU A 708 -9.68 29.16 5.42
N LEU A 709 -8.75 29.58 6.29
CA LEU A 709 -7.32 29.44 6.05
C LEU A 709 -6.86 27.97 6.14
N GLY A 710 -7.44 27.22 7.08
CA GLY A 710 -7.18 25.80 7.27
C GLY A 710 -7.55 24.93 6.07
N CYS A 711 -8.56 25.29 5.28
CA CYS A 711 -8.94 24.57 4.07
C CYS A 711 -7.83 24.51 3.01
N ILE A 712 -6.83 25.41 3.05
CA ILE A 712 -5.70 25.42 2.12
C ILE A 712 -4.77 24.21 2.36
N ILE A 713 -4.68 23.73 3.61
CA ILE A 713 -3.80 22.63 4.02
C ILE A 713 -4.51 21.27 4.10
N LEU A 714 -5.84 21.24 4.02
CA LEU A 714 -6.60 19.99 4.08
C LEU A 714 -6.34 19.12 2.84
N PRO A 715 -5.95 17.84 3.00
CA PRO A 715 -5.81 16.93 1.87
C PRO A 715 -7.16 16.68 1.19
N PRO A 716 -7.16 16.37 -0.12
CA PRO A 716 -8.39 15.98 -0.83
C PRO A 716 -8.99 14.70 -0.24
N SER A 717 -10.28 14.47 -0.47
CA SER A 717 -10.92 13.21 -0.06
C SER A 717 -10.49 12.07 -1.00
N PRO A 718 -9.90 10.97 -0.48
CA PRO A 718 -9.47 9.85 -1.32
C PRO A 718 -10.66 9.18 -2.02
N ARG A 719 -11.81 9.05 -1.33
CA ARG A 719 -13.04 8.48 -1.87
C ARG A 719 -13.62 9.31 -3.02
N LEU A 720 -13.58 10.64 -2.90
CA LEU A 720 -14.00 11.53 -3.98
C LEU A 720 -13.04 11.44 -5.19
N LEU A 721 -11.73 11.30 -4.96
CA LEU A 721 -10.75 11.12 -6.04
C LEU A 721 -10.97 9.81 -6.80
N VAL A 722 -11.29 8.71 -6.09
CA VAL A 722 -11.65 7.43 -6.72
C VAL A 722 -12.94 7.56 -7.55
N LEU A 723 -13.97 8.23 -7.05
CA LEU A 723 -15.20 8.52 -7.82
C LEU A 723 -14.91 9.34 -9.09
N GLN A 724 -13.88 10.18 -9.06
CA GLN A 724 -13.43 10.99 -10.21
C GLN A 724 -12.47 10.22 -11.14
N GLY A 725 -12.14 8.96 -10.86
CA GLY A 725 -11.21 8.14 -11.64
C GLY A 725 -9.73 8.47 -11.44
N ARG A 726 -9.37 9.29 -10.43
CA ARG A 726 -8.00 9.72 -10.13
C ARG A 726 -7.34 8.79 -9.10
N TYR A 727 -7.02 7.57 -9.51
CA TYR A 727 -6.57 6.51 -8.60
C TYR A 727 -5.19 6.77 -7.96
N ASP A 728 -4.22 7.31 -8.71
CA ASP A 728 -2.86 7.58 -8.17
C ASP A 728 -2.87 8.70 -7.13
N ASP A 729 -3.67 9.74 -7.38
CA ASP A 729 -3.90 10.83 -6.42
C ASP A 729 -4.63 10.32 -5.17
N ALA A 730 -5.59 9.40 -5.34
CA ALA A 730 -6.29 8.76 -4.23
C ALA A 730 -5.32 7.91 -3.38
N LEU A 731 -4.48 7.09 -4.02
CA LEU A 731 -3.48 6.25 -3.35
C LEU A 731 -2.47 7.10 -2.57
N SER A 732 -1.91 8.14 -3.18
CA SER A 732 -0.94 9.01 -2.53
C SER A 732 -1.55 9.80 -1.36
N THR A 733 -2.81 10.23 -1.50
CA THR A 733 -3.55 10.91 -0.42
C THR A 733 -3.90 9.95 0.72
N LEU A 734 -4.34 8.73 0.40
CA LEU A 734 -4.67 7.70 1.37
C LEU A 734 -3.43 7.28 2.16
N ALA A 735 -2.29 7.10 1.48
CA ALA A 735 -1.00 6.82 2.12
C ALA A 735 -0.58 7.90 3.12
N LYS A 736 -0.75 9.18 2.76
CA LYS A 736 -0.52 10.31 3.68
C LYS A 736 -1.47 10.28 4.88
N LEU A 737 -2.76 10.03 4.65
CA LEU A 737 -3.78 9.99 5.70
C LEU A 737 -3.55 8.87 6.72
N ARG A 738 -3.04 7.72 6.26
CA ARG A 738 -2.70 6.57 7.11
C ARG A 738 -1.28 6.66 7.71
N ALA A 739 -0.46 7.63 7.30
CA ALA A 739 0.96 7.73 7.63
C ALA A 739 1.73 6.42 7.31
N LYS A 740 1.40 5.80 6.17
CA LYS A 740 1.93 4.51 5.71
C LYS A 740 2.44 4.62 4.27
N LYS A 741 3.33 3.71 3.86
CA LYS A 741 3.81 3.62 2.48
C LYS A 741 2.68 3.14 1.56
N SER A 742 2.62 3.64 0.33
CA SER A 742 1.63 3.24 -0.68
C SER A 742 1.67 1.74 -1.02
N SER A 743 2.79 1.06 -0.76
CA SER A 743 2.96 -0.39 -0.93
C SER A 743 2.36 -1.23 0.19
N ASN A 744 1.84 -0.63 1.27
CA ASN A 744 1.23 -1.37 2.37
C ASN A 744 -0.03 -2.13 1.87
N PRO A 745 -0.16 -3.45 2.14
CA PRO A 745 -1.27 -4.26 1.65
C PRO A 745 -2.65 -3.77 2.10
N LEU A 746 -2.79 -3.25 3.33
CA LEU A 746 -4.07 -2.73 3.81
C LEU A 746 -4.50 -1.45 3.08
N ILE A 747 -3.55 -0.62 2.64
CA ILE A 747 -3.86 0.53 1.79
C ILE A 747 -4.36 0.08 0.42
N GLN A 748 -3.74 -0.97 -0.14
CA GLN A 748 -4.18 -1.54 -1.41
C GLN A 748 -5.57 -2.17 -1.29
N VAL A 749 -5.86 -2.85 -0.18
CA VAL A 749 -7.21 -3.34 0.15
C VAL A 749 -8.20 -2.17 0.23
N GLU A 750 -7.93 -1.14 1.04
CA GLU A 750 -8.84 0.01 1.18
C GLU A 750 -9.03 0.76 -0.16
N LEU A 751 -7.99 0.92 -0.98
CA LEU A 751 -8.10 1.53 -2.30
C LEU A 751 -8.95 0.68 -3.26
N LEU A 752 -8.74 -0.64 -3.28
CA LEU A 752 -9.51 -1.56 -4.12
C LEU A 752 -10.97 -1.61 -3.69
N GLU A 753 -11.28 -1.56 -2.40
CA GLU A 753 -12.66 -1.44 -1.89
C GLU A 753 -13.36 -0.19 -2.45
N MET A 754 -12.68 0.97 -2.38
CA MET A 754 -13.21 2.22 -2.95
C MET A 754 -13.43 2.10 -4.47
N ARG A 755 -12.52 1.43 -5.19
CA ARG A 755 -12.62 1.22 -6.64
C ARG A 755 -13.76 0.27 -7.00
N VAL A 756 -13.94 -0.81 -6.26
CA VAL A 756 -15.08 -1.74 -6.42
C VAL A 756 -16.38 -0.95 -6.32
N GLU A 757 -16.54 -0.13 -5.27
CA GLU A 757 -17.76 0.66 -5.09
C GLU A 757 -17.95 1.66 -6.24
N ALA A 758 -16.89 2.36 -6.67
CA ALA A 758 -16.97 3.26 -7.83
C ALA A 758 -17.32 2.54 -9.15
N THR A 759 -16.81 1.32 -9.38
CA THR A 759 -17.11 0.52 -10.57
C THR A 759 -18.53 -0.04 -10.53
N VAL A 760 -19.03 -0.47 -9.36
CA VAL A 760 -20.45 -0.85 -9.19
C VAL A 760 -21.34 0.33 -9.59
N ILE A 761 -21.03 1.53 -9.12
CA ILE A 761 -21.78 2.75 -9.45
C ILE A 761 -21.78 2.99 -10.96
N GLN A 762 -20.63 2.89 -11.63
CA GLN A 762 -20.53 3.04 -13.08
C GLN A 762 -21.36 1.99 -13.85
N ARG A 763 -21.34 0.72 -13.42
CA ARG A 763 -22.10 -0.37 -14.07
C ARG A 763 -23.61 -0.26 -13.80
N THR A 764 -24.04 0.07 -12.59
CA THR A 764 -25.47 0.20 -12.23
C THR A 764 -26.14 1.41 -12.89
N LEU A 765 -25.41 2.49 -13.14
CA LEU A 765 -25.95 3.67 -13.83
C LEU A 765 -26.09 3.45 -15.35
N GLY A 766 -25.48 2.40 -15.90
CA GLY A 766 -25.39 2.16 -17.34
C GLY A 766 -24.61 3.27 -18.05
N SER A 767 -24.35 3.13 -19.34
CA SER A 767 -23.66 4.12 -20.20
C SER A 767 -24.34 5.50 -20.32
N ALA A 768 -25.22 5.87 -19.37
CA ALA A 768 -25.58 7.25 -19.13
C ALA A 768 -24.33 7.93 -18.55
N GLU A 769 -23.56 8.57 -19.42
CA GLU A 769 -22.54 9.54 -19.03
C GLU A 769 -23.03 10.32 -17.81
N VAL A 770 -22.24 10.36 -16.73
CA VAL A 770 -22.42 11.40 -15.70
C VAL A 770 -22.56 12.70 -16.49
N PRO A 771 -23.73 13.36 -16.49
CA PRO A 771 -23.97 14.43 -17.45
C PRO A 771 -22.88 15.48 -17.25
N LYS A 772 -22.03 15.69 -18.25
CA LYS A 772 -20.96 16.70 -18.20
C LYS A 772 -21.55 18.10 -17.92
N THR A 773 -22.84 18.29 -18.18
CA THR A 773 -23.62 19.50 -17.90
C THR A 773 -24.57 19.34 -16.71
N TRP A 774 -24.59 20.34 -15.82
CA TRP A 774 -25.59 20.42 -14.75
C TRP A 774 -26.99 20.56 -15.35
N CYS A 775 -27.90 19.67 -14.99
CA CYS A 775 -29.32 19.78 -15.35
C CYS A 775 -30.18 19.48 -14.12
N LEU A 776 -31.14 20.37 -13.85
CA LEU A 776 -32.03 20.29 -12.69
C LEU A 776 -32.86 18.98 -12.69
N SER A 777 -33.28 18.50 -13.87
CA SER A 777 -34.06 17.26 -13.98
C SER A 777 -33.29 16.01 -13.54
N ASN A 778 -32.01 15.91 -13.91
CA ASN A 778 -31.12 14.80 -13.54
C ASN A 778 -30.80 14.83 -12.03
N GLU A 779 -30.65 16.03 -11.48
CA GLU A 779 -30.45 16.22 -10.05
C GLU A 779 -31.67 15.75 -9.27
N ILE A 780 -32.88 16.20 -9.65
CA ILE A 780 -34.14 15.75 -9.05
C ILE A 780 -34.30 14.22 -9.11
N GLN A 781 -33.96 13.59 -10.24
CA GLN A 781 -34.01 12.13 -10.34
C GLN A 781 -33.08 11.44 -9.35
N THR A 782 -31.88 11.99 -9.14
CA THR A 782 -30.93 11.43 -8.18
C THR A 782 -31.43 11.59 -6.74
N TRP A 783 -32.00 12.75 -6.38
CA TRP A 783 -32.62 12.94 -5.06
C TRP A 783 -33.81 12.01 -4.83
N LYS A 784 -34.62 11.74 -5.86
CA LYS A 784 -35.72 10.76 -5.79
C LYS A 784 -35.24 9.34 -5.46
N ARG A 785 -34.01 8.95 -5.86
CA ARG A 785 -33.45 7.63 -5.56
C ARG A 785 -33.26 7.37 -4.06
N LEU A 786 -33.07 8.41 -3.24
CA LEU A 786 -33.00 8.26 -1.78
C LEU A 786 -34.28 7.63 -1.19
N PHE A 787 -35.41 7.82 -1.84
CA PHE A 787 -36.71 7.30 -1.42
C PHE A 787 -37.11 6.01 -2.13
N GLY A 788 -36.28 5.51 -3.05
CA GLY A 788 -36.48 4.23 -3.72
C GLY A 788 -36.25 3.05 -2.79
N GLU A 789 -36.75 1.88 -3.16
CA GLU A 789 -36.68 0.65 -2.34
C GLU A 789 -35.24 0.29 -1.91
N LYS A 790 -34.22 0.61 -2.73
CA LYS A 790 -32.80 0.35 -2.43
C LYS A 790 -32.22 1.21 -1.30
N HIS A 791 -32.73 2.43 -1.08
CA HIS A 791 -32.12 3.41 -0.17
C HIS A 791 -33.07 3.92 0.93
N ARG A 792 -34.37 3.61 0.85
CA ARG A 792 -35.39 4.12 1.78
C ARG A 792 -35.08 3.82 3.24
N ASP A 793 -34.59 2.62 3.56
CA ASP A 793 -34.25 2.25 4.95
C ASP A 793 -33.08 3.09 5.49
N ARG A 794 -32.02 3.28 4.69
CA ARG A 794 -30.86 4.11 5.04
C ARG A 794 -31.24 5.58 5.21
N THR A 795 -32.03 6.10 4.27
CA THR A 795 -32.60 7.44 4.33
C THR A 795 -33.43 7.63 5.59
N SER A 796 -34.25 6.63 5.96
CA SER A 796 -35.04 6.68 7.18
C SER A 796 -34.18 6.72 8.44
N VAL A 797 -33.07 5.97 8.47
CA VAL A 797 -32.14 5.97 9.61
C VAL A 797 -31.46 7.34 9.75
N GLY A 798 -30.90 7.89 8.67
CA GLY A 798 -30.24 9.20 8.71
C GLY A 798 -31.18 10.35 9.10
N VAL A 799 -32.38 10.39 8.51
CA VAL A 799 -33.39 11.43 8.80
C VAL A 799 -33.95 11.29 10.22
N LEU A 800 -34.38 10.10 10.64
CA LEU A 800 -34.95 9.90 11.98
C LEU A 800 -33.93 10.09 13.09
N MET A 801 -32.65 9.77 12.85
CA MET A 801 -31.57 10.08 13.80
C MET A 801 -31.55 11.57 14.13
N MET A 802 -31.65 12.43 13.11
CA MET A 802 -31.66 13.89 13.28
C MET A 802 -32.96 14.38 13.91
N VAL A 803 -34.11 13.78 13.58
CA VAL A 803 -35.39 14.07 14.27
C VAL A 803 -35.26 13.80 15.78
N PHE A 804 -34.86 12.59 16.18
CA PHE A 804 -34.75 12.24 17.60
C PHE A 804 -33.65 13.01 18.32
N GLN A 805 -32.58 13.40 17.63
CA GLN A 805 -31.56 14.29 18.18
C GLN A 805 -32.18 15.65 18.57
N GLN A 806 -32.97 16.26 17.68
CA GLN A 806 -33.57 17.56 17.92
C GLN A 806 -34.67 17.50 18.99
N TRP A 807 -35.61 16.57 18.83
CA TRP A 807 -36.75 16.39 19.73
C TRP A 807 -36.41 15.79 21.09
N SER A 808 -35.12 15.51 21.35
CA SER A 808 -34.62 15.27 22.71
C SER A 808 -34.77 16.48 23.63
N GLY A 809 -34.94 17.69 23.08
CA GLY A 809 -35.11 18.92 23.85
C GLY A 809 -33.82 19.68 24.14
N ILE A 810 -32.67 19.23 23.63
CA ILE A 810 -31.38 19.89 23.88
C ILE A 810 -31.32 21.33 23.35
N ASN A 811 -31.79 21.59 22.13
CA ASN A 811 -31.70 22.93 21.53
C ASN A 811 -32.70 23.91 22.17
N ALA A 812 -33.84 23.41 22.66
CA ALA A 812 -34.73 24.19 23.52
C ALA A 812 -34.00 24.69 24.78
N LEU A 813 -33.20 23.82 25.41
CA LEU A 813 -32.38 24.18 26.56
C LEU A 813 -31.25 25.16 26.21
N LEU A 814 -30.61 25.01 25.05
CA LEU A 814 -29.54 25.90 24.62
C LEU A 814 -30.05 27.32 24.31
N TYR A 815 -31.19 27.45 23.63
CA TYR A 815 -31.75 28.76 23.27
C TYR A 815 -32.47 29.45 24.43
N TYR A 816 -33.19 28.69 25.24
CA TYR A 816 -34.09 29.20 26.26
C TYR A 816 -33.72 28.73 27.67
N GLY A 817 -32.47 28.31 27.88
CA GLY A 817 -31.97 27.77 29.15
C GLY A 817 -32.35 28.59 30.38
N PRO A 818 -32.08 29.91 30.42
CA PRO A 818 -32.44 30.73 31.57
C PRO A 818 -33.94 30.74 31.86
N THR A 819 -34.78 30.69 30.82
CA THR A 819 -36.25 30.64 30.93
C THR A 819 -36.71 29.27 31.44
N LEU A 820 -36.10 28.18 30.97
CA LEU A 820 -36.38 26.81 31.43
C LEU A 820 -35.93 26.57 32.87
N VAL A 821 -34.81 27.16 33.28
CA VAL A 821 -34.35 27.10 34.68
C VAL A 821 -35.27 27.91 35.59
N LYS A 822 -35.80 29.04 35.12
CA LYS A 822 -36.83 29.81 35.85
C LYS A 822 -38.12 29.02 36.02
N SER A 823 -38.54 28.21 35.04
CA SER A 823 -39.78 27.43 35.14
C SER A 823 -39.74 26.31 36.18
N VAL A 824 -38.54 25.90 36.62
CA VAL A 824 -38.34 24.92 37.71
C VAL A 824 -38.08 25.55 39.08
N GLY A 825 -38.36 26.85 39.24
CA GLY A 825 -38.39 27.51 40.55
C GLY A 825 -37.13 28.29 40.92
N LEU A 826 -36.12 28.39 40.05
CA LEU A 826 -34.93 29.22 40.29
C LEU A 826 -35.13 30.63 39.73
N GLY A 827 -35.43 31.59 40.60
CA GLY A 827 -35.62 33.00 40.26
C GLY A 827 -34.34 33.85 40.18
N GLY A 828 -34.50 35.13 39.82
CA GLY A 828 -33.43 36.12 39.73
C GLY A 828 -32.75 36.20 38.36
N ASP A 829 -31.86 37.17 38.20
CA ASP A 829 -31.19 37.44 36.91
C ASP A 829 -29.90 36.64 36.72
N THR A 830 -29.20 36.31 37.80
CA THR A 830 -27.84 35.72 37.72
C THR A 830 -27.84 34.20 37.91
N VAL A 831 -28.64 33.67 38.84
CA VAL A 831 -28.66 32.23 39.14
C VAL A 831 -29.09 31.39 37.92
N PRO A 832 -30.17 31.73 37.20
CA PRO A 832 -30.57 30.95 36.01
C PRO A 832 -29.52 30.97 34.91
N LEU A 833 -28.85 32.10 34.68
CA LEU A 833 -27.75 32.21 33.72
C LEU A 833 -26.55 31.34 34.10
N ILE A 834 -26.14 31.33 35.37
CA ILE A 834 -25.02 30.49 35.84
C ILE A 834 -25.38 29.01 35.73
N VAL A 835 -26.59 28.63 36.12
CA VAL A 835 -27.06 27.24 36.02
C VAL A 835 -27.11 26.80 34.56
N SER A 836 -27.64 27.61 33.64
CA SER A 836 -27.65 27.33 32.20
C SER A 836 -26.24 27.24 31.61
N GLY A 837 -25.33 28.14 31.98
CA GLY A 837 -23.93 28.08 31.56
C GLY A 837 -23.21 26.82 32.07
N GLY A 838 -23.52 26.39 33.29
CA GLY A 838 -23.01 25.14 33.86
C GLY A 838 -23.53 23.90 33.14
N ILE A 839 -24.78 23.90 32.65
CA ILE A 839 -25.32 22.80 31.84
C ILE A 839 -24.52 22.63 30.53
N GLY A 840 -24.15 23.74 29.87
CA GLY A 840 -23.28 23.68 28.68
C GLY A 840 -21.90 23.09 28.97
N ILE A 841 -21.31 23.41 30.12
CA ILE A 841 -20.04 22.80 30.58
C ILE A 841 -20.21 21.30 30.84
N ALA A 842 -21.30 20.91 31.50
CA ALA A 842 -21.58 19.50 31.77
C ALA A 842 -21.76 18.71 30.47
N GLN A 843 -22.44 19.29 29.48
CA GLN A 843 -22.55 18.72 28.13
C GLN A 843 -21.17 18.54 27.50
N PHE A 844 -20.32 19.57 27.57
CA PHE A 844 -18.98 19.56 26.97
C PHE A 844 -18.13 18.43 27.55
N LEU A 845 -18.09 18.32 28.88
CA LEU A 845 -17.37 17.25 29.58
C LEU A 845 -17.94 15.86 29.26
N ALA A 846 -19.25 15.76 29.05
CA ALA A 846 -19.91 14.50 28.72
C ALA A 846 -19.62 13.99 27.29
N VAL A 847 -19.15 14.84 26.37
CA VAL A 847 -18.73 14.38 25.03
C VAL A 847 -17.37 13.68 25.06
N VAL A 848 -16.49 14.03 26.01
CA VAL A 848 -15.12 13.50 26.10
C VAL A 848 -15.07 11.97 26.25
N PRO A 849 -15.86 11.33 27.15
CA PRO A 849 -15.93 9.86 27.21
C PRO A 849 -16.32 9.22 25.87
N THR A 850 -17.22 9.86 25.11
CA THR A 850 -17.66 9.30 23.82
C THR A 850 -16.56 9.32 22.77
N ILE A 851 -15.74 10.37 22.70
CA ILE A 851 -14.56 10.38 21.81
C ILE A 851 -13.62 9.19 22.13
N ILE A 852 -13.55 8.76 23.38
CA ILE A 852 -12.64 7.68 23.80
C ILE A 852 -13.27 6.28 23.55
N TYR A 853 -14.58 6.14 23.75
CA TYR A 853 -15.25 4.84 23.85
C TYR A 853 -16.27 4.52 22.74
N ILE A 854 -16.64 5.46 21.86
CA ILE A 854 -17.66 5.25 20.82
C ILE A 854 -17.36 4.08 19.88
N ASP A 855 -16.09 3.87 19.53
CA ASP A 855 -15.65 2.77 18.67
C ASP A 855 -15.52 1.43 19.42
N ARG A 856 -15.60 1.44 20.76
CA ARG A 856 -15.64 0.23 21.59
C ARG A 856 -17.05 -0.20 21.98
N TRP A 857 -17.91 0.76 22.33
CA TRP A 857 -19.28 0.49 22.78
C TRP A 857 -20.30 0.34 21.65
N GLY A 858 -19.97 0.84 20.46
CA GLY A 858 -20.89 0.82 19.32
C GLY A 858 -21.93 1.95 19.38
N ARG A 859 -22.57 2.21 18.24
CA ARG A 859 -23.53 3.32 18.07
C ARG A 859 -24.87 2.94 18.69
N ARG A 860 -25.34 1.72 18.48
CA ARG A 860 -26.69 1.29 18.90
C ARG A 860 -26.83 1.19 20.42
N PRO A 861 -25.88 0.61 21.20
CA PRO A 861 -25.96 0.58 22.65
C PRO A 861 -25.97 1.98 23.28
N LEU A 862 -25.15 2.89 22.76
CA LEU A 862 -25.09 4.28 23.21
C LEU A 862 -26.42 5.01 22.98
N LEU A 863 -27.06 4.84 21.82
CA LEU A 863 -28.39 5.41 21.55
C LEU A 863 -29.45 4.85 22.51
N ARG A 864 -29.44 3.54 22.78
CA ARG A 864 -30.40 2.92 23.71
C ARG A 864 -30.22 3.43 25.13
N GLY A 865 -28.98 3.43 25.64
CA GLY A 865 -28.69 3.91 26.99
C GLY A 865 -28.99 5.41 27.14
N GLY A 866 -28.56 6.22 26.18
CA GLY A 866 -28.80 7.66 26.17
C GLY A 866 -30.28 8.04 26.14
N SER A 867 -31.06 7.42 25.26
CA SER A 867 -32.50 7.68 25.16
C SER A 867 -33.26 7.28 26.44
N THR A 868 -32.89 6.18 27.09
CA THR A 868 -33.47 5.80 28.40
C THR A 868 -33.21 6.86 29.47
N VAL A 869 -31.96 7.27 29.65
CA VAL A 869 -31.60 8.27 30.68
C VAL A 869 -32.27 9.62 30.40
N MET A 870 -32.30 10.07 29.14
CA MET A 870 -32.98 11.30 28.75
C MET A 870 -34.50 11.23 28.98
N ALA A 871 -35.15 10.13 28.58
CA ALA A 871 -36.59 9.94 28.77
C ALA A 871 -36.98 9.96 30.26
N CYS A 872 -36.25 9.23 31.10
CA CYS A 872 -36.48 9.21 32.55
C CYS A 872 -36.27 10.60 33.19
N SER A 873 -35.23 11.33 32.76
CA SER A 873 -34.94 12.67 33.27
C SER A 873 -36.02 13.67 32.89
N HIS A 874 -36.45 13.71 31.62
CA HIS A 874 -37.53 14.60 31.18
C HIS A 874 -38.87 14.26 31.81
N PHE A 875 -39.17 12.96 31.97
CA PHE A 875 -40.39 12.51 32.64
C PHE A 875 -40.41 12.96 34.10
N LEU A 876 -39.30 12.83 34.82
CA LEU A 876 -39.17 13.29 36.20
C LEU A 876 -39.29 14.81 36.31
N ILE A 877 -38.63 15.58 35.43
CA ILE A 877 -38.79 17.05 35.40
C ILE A 877 -40.25 17.43 35.16
N SER A 878 -40.92 16.78 34.20
CA SER A 878 -42.34 17.03 33.90
C SER A 878 -43.24 16.81 35.12
N ILE A 879 -43.03 15.71 35.85
CA ILE A 879 -43.78 15.42 37.09
C ILE A 879 -43.50 16.47 38.17
N LEU A 880 -42.23 16.82 38.39
CA LEU A 880 -41.86 17.81 39.41
C LEU A 880 -42.48 19.18 39.10
N VAL A 881 -42.42 19.60 37.85
CA VAL A 881 -43.06 20.85 37.42
C VAL A 881 -44.58 20.77 37.59
N LEU A 882 -45.21 19.67 37.19
CA LEU A 882 -46.66 19.50 37.34
C LEU A 882 -47.10 19.61 38.80
N LEU A 883 -46.36 18.99 39.73
CA LEU A 883 -46.69 18.95 41.15
C LEU A 883 -46.37 20.24 41.91
N PHE A 884 -45.33 20.98 41.50
CA PHE A 884 -44.75 22.06 42.32
C PHE A 884 -44.74 23.45 41.64
N HIS A 885 -45.23 23.63 40.41
CA HIS A 885 -45.11 24.90 39.67
C HIS A 885 -45.66 26.15 40.39
N GLU A 886 -46.70 26.02 41.23
CA GLU A 886 -47.28 27.13 41.99
C GLU A 886 -46.65 27.34 43.38
N LYS A 887 -45.74 26.45 43.82
CA LYS A 887 -45.23 26.39 45.20
C LYS A 887 -43.71 26.19 45.29
N TRP A 888 -42.95 26.67 44.31
CA TRP A 888 -41.50 26.49 44.29
C TRP A 888 -40.78 27.12 45.51
N GLU A 889 -41.33 28.19 46.08
CA GLU A 889 -40.77 28.87 47.26
C GLU A 889 -40.73 27.94 48.50
N ASP A 890 -41.68 27.02 48.62
CA ASP A 890 -41.77 26.05 49.73
C ASP A 890 -41.01 24.74 49.46
N HIS A 891 -40.49 24.55 48.25
CA HIS A 891 -39.99 23.26 47.74
C HIS A 891 -38.65 23.38 47.00
N SER A 892 -37.67 24.02 47.64
CA SER A 892 -36.35 24.28 47.04
C SER A 892 -35.55 23.00 46.70
N ILE A 893 -35.71 21.91 47.47
CA ILE A 893 -35.04 20.63 47.22
C ILE A 893 -35.52 20.04 45.89
N GLN A 894 -36.83 20.08 45.64
CA GLN A 894 -37.46 19.57 44.43
C GLN A 894 -37.01 20.37 43.20
N ALA A 895 -36.87 21.70 43.33
CA ALA A 895 -36.32 22.56 42.28
C ALA A 895 -34.87 22.14 41.91
N TRP A 896 -34.01 21.90 42.91
CA TRP A 896 -32.64 21.44 42.66
C TRP A 896 -32.57 20.01 42.12
N ILE A 897 -33.51 19.13 42.47
CA ILE A 897 -33.64 17.80 41.83
C ILE A 897 -34.00 17.96 40.34
N ALA A 898 -34.91 18.86 39.99
CA ALA A 898 -35.24 19.14 38.59
C ALA A 898 -34.01 19.67 37.82
N VAL A 899 -33.23 20.57 38.44
CA VAL A 899 -31.95 21.02 37.87
C VAL A 899 -30.96 19.87 37.72
N ALA A 900 -30.81 19.01 38.72
CA ALA A 900 -29.93 17.84 38.61
C ALA A 900 -30.34 16.92 37.44
N CYS A 901 -31.65 16.70 37.24
CA CYS A 901 -32.17 15.99 36.07
C CYS A 901 -31.84 16.70 34.74
N MET A 902 -31.82 18.04 34.72
CA MET A 902 -31.39 18.81 33.55
C MET A 902 -29.93 18.54 33.18
N TYR A 903 -29.05 18.50 34.18
CA TYR A 903 -27.65 18.13 34.00
C TYR A 903 -27.52 16.66 33.54
N THR A 904 -28.28 15.74 34.13
CA THR A 904 -28.23 14.31 33.79
C THR A 904 -28.67 14.05 32.36
N PHE A 905 -29.79 14.61 31.89
CA PHE A 905 -30.21 14.39 30.50
C PHE A 905 -29.22 15.03 29.52
N THR A 906 -28.68 16.21 29.85
CA THR A 906 -27.72 16.90 28.98
C THR A 906 -26.41 16.11 28.86
N ALA A 907 -25.94 15.54 29.97
CA ALA A 907 -24.78 14.65 29.95
C ALA A 907 -25.07 13.37 29.15
N ALA A 908 -26.25 12.77 29.33
CA ALA A 908 -26.65 11.60 28.55
C ALA A 908 -26.72 11.91 27.04
N TYR A 909 -27.26 13.07 26.66
CA TYR A 909 -27.26 13.55 25.28
C TYR A 909 -25.83 13.69 24.73
N GLY A 910 -24.95 14.35 25.49
CA GLY A 910 -23.55 14.55 25.12
C GLY A 910 -22.79 13.24 24.92
N MET A 911 -23.14 12.20 25.68
CA MET A 911 -22.53 10.87 25.53
C MET A 911 -23.10 10.05 24.35
N SER A 912 -24.28 10.39 23.83
CA SER A 912 -25.04 9.53 22.91
C SER A 912 -25.51 10.27 21.64
N TYR A 913 -26.71 10.83 21.64
CA TYR A 913 -27.38 11.41 20.47
C TYR A 913 -26.63 12.61 19.88
N GLY A 914 -25.89 13.37 20.69
CA GLY A 914 -25.05 14.47 20.20
C GLY A 914 -24.01 13.96 19.19
N PRO A 915 -23.01 13.18 19.62
CA PRO A 915 -21.99 12.67 18.70
C PRO A 915 -22.57 11.75 17.62
N ILE A 916 -23.48 10.84 17.98
CA ILE A 916 -23.96 9.81 17.06
C ILE A 916 -24.82 10.41 15.94
N GLY A 917 -25.48 11.55 16.17
CA GLY A 917 -26.26 12.21 15.11
C GLY A 917 -25.41 12.71 13.95
N TRP A 918 -24.12 12.98 14.16
CA TRP A 918 -23.19 13.37 13.09
C TRP A 918 -22.43 12.17 12.50
N VAL A 919 -22.23 11.13 13.32
CA VAL A 919 -21.58 9.86 12.95
C VAL A 919 -22.49 9.00 12.05
N LEU A 920 -23.72 8.73 12.49
CA LEU A 920 -24.55 7.72 11.85
C LEU A 920 -24.96 8.09 10.42
N PRO A 921 -25.40 9.33 10.11
CA PRO A 921 -25.76 9.70 8.74
C PRO A 921 -24.58 9.60 7.77
N SER A 922 -23.35 9.90 8.20
CA SER A 922 -22.18 9.83 7.32
C SER A 922 -21.67 8.39 7.11
N GLU A 923 -22.05 7.45 7.98
CA GLU A 923 -21.73 6.03 7.87
C GLU A 923 -22.77 5.24 7.04
N VAL A 924 -24.09 5.51 7.19
CA VAL A 924 -25.14 4.63 6.62
C VAL A 924 -25.39 4.77 5.12
N PHE A 925 -24.92 5.84 4.48
CA PHE A 925 -25.13 6.04 3.04
C PHE A 925 -23.96 5.51 2.19
N PRO A 926 -24.24 4.79 1.09
CA PRO A 926 -23.22 4.32 0.15
C PRO A 926 -22.61 5.50 -0.61
N LEU A 927 -21.40 5.31 -1.14
CA LEU A 927 -20.57 6.34 -1.78
C LEU A 927 -21.30 7.11 -2.89
N SER A 928 -22.16 6.46 -3.66
CA SER A 928 -22.96 7.10 -4.73
C SER A 928 -23.98 8.13 -4.25
N MET A 929 -24.51 7.92 -3.06
CA MET A 929 -25.62 8.72 -2.52
C MET A 929 -25.23 9.43 -1.22
N ARG A 930 -23.98 9.26 -0.76
CA ARG A 930 -23.50 9.72 0.55
C ARG A 930 -23.70 11.21 0.75
N SER A 931 -23.24 12.01 -0.20
CA SER A 931 -23.40 13.47 -0.14
C SER A 931 -24.87 13.88 0.01
N LYS A 932 -25.76 13.35 -0.84
CA LYS A 932 -27.19 13.71 -0.84
C LYS A 932 -27.93 13.20 0.40
N GLY A 933 -27.58 12.00 0.86
CA GLY A 933 -28.15 11.40 2.07
C GLY A 933 -27.76 12.17 3.34
N VAL A 934 -26.48 12.52 3.48
CA VAL A 934 -25.99 13.36 4.60
C VAL A 934 -26.60 14.76 4.52
N ALA A 935 -26.72 15.34 3.33
CA ALA A 935 -27.40 16.62 3.13
C ALA A 935 -28.87 16.59 3.56
N LEU A 936 -29.61 15.55 3.17
CA LEU A 936 -31.02 15.40 3.56
C LEU A 936 -31.19 15.18 5.07
N SER A 937 -30.29 14.41 5.68
CA SER A 937 -30.28 14.18 7.13
C SER A 937 -30.00 15.49 7.86
N THR A 938 -28.98 16.23 7.42
CA THR A 938 -28.62 17.55 7.97
C THR A 938 -29.74 18.57 7.75
N ALA A 939 -30.40 18.56 6.59
CA ALA A 939 -31.59 19.37 6.34
C ALA A 939 -32.72 19.02 7.32
N SER A 940 -32.94 17.73 7.61
CA SER A 940 -33.90 17.30 8.65
C SER A 940 -33.51 17.83 10.03
N ASN A 941 -32.22 17.83 10.37
CA ASN A 941 -31.73 18.43 11.62
C ASN A 941 -32.18 19.89 11.73
N TRP A 942 -31.85 20.70 10.73
CA TRP A 942 -32.18 22.13 10.72
C TRP A 942 -33.67 22.42 10.68
N LEU A 943 -34.45 21.63 9.94
CA LEU A 943 -35.91 21.76 9.93
C LEU A 943 -36.50 21.52 11.32
N ASN A 944 -36.07 20.46 12.01
CA ASN A 944 -36.56 20.18 13.36
C ASN A 944 -36.05 21.19 14.38
N ASN A 945 -34.82 21.68 14.23
CA ASN A 945 -34.27 22.73 15.08
C ASN A 945 -35.05 24.05 14.91
N PHE A 946 -35.36 24.43 13.67
CA PHE A 946 -36.23 25.55 13.34
C PHE A 946 -37.61 25.46 14.03
N LEU A 947 -38.24 24.27 13.97
CA LEU A 947 -39.53 24.03 14.61
C LEU A 947 -39.45 24.16 16.14
N ILE A 948 -38.43 23.57 16.77
CA ILE A 948 -38.22 23.66 18.22
C ILE A 948 -37.94 25.11 18.64
N GLY A 949 -37.07 25.81 17.93
CA GLY A 949 -36.76 27.21 18.18
C GLY A 949 -38.00 28.11 18.16
N LEU A 950 -38.91 27.87 17.20
CA LEU A 950 -40.15 28.64 17.04
C LEU A 950 -41.23 28.28 18.07
N ILE A 951 -41.44 27.00 18.33
CA ILE A 951 -42.59 26.49 19.11
C ILE A 951 -42.32 26.52 20.62
N THR A 952 -41.07 26.33 21.06
CA THR A 952 -40.74 26.15 22.48
C THR A 952 -41.21 27.30 23.39
N PRO A 953 -41.02 28.59 23.05
CA PRO A 953 -41.49 29.68 23.91
C PRO A 953 -43.01 29.64 24.12
N VAL A 954 -43.76 29.31 23.06
CA VAL A 954 -45.23 29.23 23.08
C VAL A 954 -45.69 28.05 23.93
N THR A 955 -45.05 26.87 23.80
CA THR A 955 -45.43 25.70 24.59
C THR A 955 -45.04 25.83 26.06
N LEU A 956 -43.94 26.53 26.35
CA LEU A 956 -43.53 26.83 27.73
C LEU A 956 -44.51 27.79 28.41
N GLU A 957 -44.98 28.81 27.71
CA GLU A 957 -46.00 29.73 28.24
C GLU A 957 -47.32 29.00 28.49
N TYR A 958 -47.71 28.07 27.61
CA TYR A 958 -48.92 27.28 27.76
C TYR A 958 -48.84 26.22 28.89
N SER A 959 -47.77 25.41 28.89
CA SER A 959 -47.54 24.39 29.91
C SER A 959 -46.06 23.96 29.97
N PRO A 960 -45.31 24.38 31.01
CA PRO A 960 -43.94 23.92 31.20
C PRO A 960 -43.84 22.40 31.41
N ALA A 961 -44.76 21.82 32.20
CA ALA A 961 -44.80 20.37 32.42
C ALA A 961 -45.10 19.61 31.11
N GLY A 962 -46.05 20.10 30.30
CA GLY A 962 -46.39 19.52 29.01
C GLY A 962 -45.21 19.55 28.02
N THR A 963 -44.43 20.63 28.03
CA THR A 963 -43.22 20.75 27.19
C THR A 963 -42.20 19.66 27.51
N PHE A 964 -41.87 19.44 28.79
CA PHE A 964 -40.96 18.36 29.18
C PHE A 964 -41.53 16.96 28.91
N MET A 965 -42.85 16.78 29.00
CA MET A 965 -43.49 15.49 28.66
C MET A 965 -43.34 15.15 27.18
N VAL A 966 -43.47 16.12 26.29
CA VAL A 966 -43.27 15.91 24.84
C VAL A 966 -41.84 15.41 24.57
N PHE A 967 -40.83 15.99 25.21
CA PHE A 967 -39.44 15.53 25.08
C PHE A 967 -39.23 14.13 25.67
N ALA A 968 -39.89 13.80 26.79
CA ALA A 968 -39.83 12.46 27.37
C ALA A 968 -40.40 11.39 26.41
N ILE A 969 -41.55 11.66 25.81
CA ILE A 969 -42.20 10.76 24.83
C ILE A 969 -41.31 10.62 23.59
N ALA A 970 -40.76 11.71 23.07
CA ALA A 970 -39.86 11.67 21.92
C ALA A 970 -38.60 10.83 22.20
N CYS A 971 -37.99 10.98 23.39
CA CYS A 971 -36.85 10.15 23.80
C CYS A 971 -37.22 8.67 23.93
N PHE A 972 -38.39 8.36 24.47
CA PHE A 972 -38.89 6.98 24.56
C PHE A 972 -39.13 6.35 23.18
N LEU A 973 -39.71 7.10 22.24
CA LEU A 973 -39.84 6.66 20.85
C LEU A 973 -38.47 6.47 20.19
N GLY A 974 -37.49 7.34 20.52
CA GLY A 974 -36.10 7.20 20.10
C GLY A 974 -35.44 5.91 20.62
N TYR A 975 -35.76 5.49 21.85
CA TYR A 975 -35.33 4.20 22.40
C TYR A 975 -35.89 3.01 21.59
N LEU A 976 -37.19 3.03 21.26
CA LEU A 976 -37.80 1.98 20.45
C LEU A 976 -37.20 1.95 19.04
N TRP A 977 -37.06 3.10 18.40
CA TRP A 977 -36.47 3.21 17.07
C TRP A 977 -35.01 2.72 17.02
N SER A 978 -34.16 3.17 17.95
CA SER A 978 -32.76 2.72 18.02
C SER A 978 -32.64 1.23 18.33
N THR A 979 -33.61 0.67 19.06
CA THR A 979 -33.65 -0.77 19.34
C THR A 979 -34.05 -1.60 18.11
N TYR A 980 -34.97 -1.15 17.26
CA TYR A 980 -35.50 -2.01 16.18
C TYR A 980 -35.04 -1.66 14.76
N LYS A 981 -34.56 -0.44 14.50
CA LYS A 981 -34.30 0.07 13.14
C LYS A 981 -32.86 0.50 12.86
N VAL A 982 -32.04 0.74 13.88
CA VAL A 982 -30.66 1.21 13.71
C VAL A 982 -29.69 0.04 13.64
N PRO A 983 -28.87 -0.09 12.59
CA PRO A 983 -27.79 -1.08 12.52
C PRO A 983 -26.58 -0.66 13.37
N GLU A 984 -25.71 -1.61 13.70
CA GLU A 984 -24.44 -1.31 14.36
C GLU A 984 -23.34 -1.13 13.30
N THR A 985 -22.74 0.07 13.25
CA THR A 985 -21.79 0.48 12.20
C THR A 985 -20.34 0.53 12.68
N ALA A 986 -20.08 0.30 13.97
CA ALA A 986 -18.73 0.38 14.54
C ALA A 986 -17.77 -0.66 13.95
N ASN A 987 -16.54 -0.22 13.65
CA ASN A 987 -15.44 -1.05 13.13
C ASN A 987 -15.71 -1.73 11.78
N VAL A 988 -16.67 -1.24 11.00
CA VAL A 988 -16.94 -1.73 9.63
C VAL A 988 -16.49 -0.69 8.62
N SER A 989 -15.87 -1.11 7.50
CA SER A 989 -15.49 -0.18 6.42
C SER A 989 -16.73 0.49 5.82
N LEU A 990 -16.60 1.69 5.23
CA LEU A 990 -17.77 2.39 4.67
C LEU A 990 -18.39 1.60 3.50
N GLU A 991 -17.55 0.82 2.84
CA GLU A 991 -17.81 0.03 1.65
C GLU A 991 -18.55 -1.30 1.99
N GLU A 992 -18.49 -1.74 3.25
CA GLU A 992 -19.13 -2.97 3.74
C GLU A 992 -20.47 -2.77 4.45
N ILE A 993 -20.78 -1.54 4.89
CA ILE A 993 -22.04 -1.19 5.57
C ILE A 993 -23.27 -1.57 4.73
N ASP A 994 -23.11 -1.61 3.40
CA ASP A 994 -24.17 -2.01 2.48
C ASP A 994 -24.77 -3.40 2.79
N SER A 995 -23.94 -4.33 3.26
CA SER A 995 -24.33 -5.70 3.57
C SER A 995 -25.30 -5.83 4.76
N MET A 996 -25.36 -4.82 5.64
CA MET A 996 -26.19 -4.85 6.86
C MET A 996 -27.66 -4.51 6.61
N PHE A 997 -27.99 -3.91 5.47
CA PHE A 997 -29.35 -3.49 5.14
C PHE A 997 -30.07 -4.58 4.31
N ARG A 998 -31.21 -5.07 4.80
CA ARG A 998 -32.00 -6.17 4.20
C ARG A 998 -32.83 -5.73 2.97
N SER A 999 -32.24 -5.02 2.01
CA SER A 999 -32.95 -4.66 0.77
C SER A 999 -32.86 -5.77 -0.30
N SER A 1000 -33.93 -5.98 -1.07
CA SER A 1000 -34.05 -6.97 -2.16
C SER A 1000 -33.03 -6.77 -3.29
N ALA A 1001 -32.47 -5.58 -3.41
CA ALA A 1001 -31.37 -5.25 -4.33
C ALA A 1001 -30.02 -5.88 -3.95
N GLY A 1002 -29.86 -6.32 -2.71
CA GLY A 1002 -28.61 -6.90 -2.19
C GLY A 1002 -28.26 -8.29 -2.72
N ARG A 1003 -29.03 -8.88 -3.65
CA ARG A 1003 -28.65 -10.16 -4.31
C ARG A 1003 -28.01 -9.93 -5.68
N GLU A 1004 -28.64 -9.11 -6.53
CA GLU A 1004 -28.11 -8.76 -7.86
C GLU A 1004 -26.88 -7.85 -7.74
N ASP A 1005 -26.94 -6.83 -6.89
CA ASP A 1005 -25.80 -5.92 -6.66
C ASP A 1005 -24.65 -6.67 -5.95
N LYS A 1006 -24.94 -7.71 -5.16
CA LYS A 1006 -23.91 -8.54 -4.49
C LYS A 1006 -23.19 -9.48 -5.46
N ALA A 1007 -23.90 -10.10 -6.40
CA ALA A 1007 -23.26 -10.90 -7.45
C ALA A 1007 -22.38 -10.03 -8.37
N MET A 1008 -22.89 -8.85 -8.75
CA MET A 1008 -22.14 -7.87 -9.53
C MET A 1008 -20.91 -7.36 -8.78
N LYS A 1009 -21.08 -7.02 -7.49
CA LYS A 1009 -19.98 -6.57 -6.63
C LYS A 1009 -18.92 -7.67 -6.49
N GLN A 1010 -19.32 -8.91 -6.24
CA GLN A 1010 -18.40 -10.05 -6.18
C GLN A 1010 -17.61 -10.24 -7.48
N GLN A 1011 -18.27 -10.14 -8.62
CA GLN A 1011 -17.58 -10.23 -9.90
C GLN A 1011 -16.56 -9.10 -10.08
N ILE A 1012 -16.91 -7.87 -9.68
CA ILE A 1012 -15.99 -6.72 -9.73
C ILE A 1012 -14.83 -6.87 -8.74
N GLU A 1013 -15.07 -7.44 -7.55
CA GLU A 1013 -14.03 -7.73 -6.55
C GLU A 1013 -13.03 -8.77 -7.09
N GLU A 1014 -13.49 -9.77 -7.84
CA GLU A 1014 -12.65 -10.74 -8.54
C GLU A 1014 -11.90 -10.10 -9.72
N ASP A 1015 -12.60 -9.34 -10.57
CA ASP A 1015 -12.04 -8.63 -11.73
C ASP A 1015 -10.90 -7.68 -11.31
N LEU A 1016 -11.08 -6.97 -10.18
CA LEU A 1016 -10.10 -6.02 -9.65
C LEU A 1016 -9.05 -6.67 -8.73
N GLY A 1017 -9.15 -7.97 -8.46
CA GLY A 1017 -8.18 -8.72 -7.67
C GLY A 1017 -8.24 -8.52 -6.15
N LEU A 1018 -9.30 -7.90 -5.62
CA LEU A 1018 -9.47 -7.66 -4.17
C LEU A 1018 -9.57 -8.98 -3.40
N THR A 1019 -10.41 -9.91 -3.86
CA THR A 1019 -10.59 -11.23 -3.23
C THR A 1019 -9.29 -12.03 -3.20
N ARG A 1020 -8.47 -11.90 -4.25
CA ARG A 1020 -7.16 -12.55 -4.35
C ARG A 1020 -6.19 -11.98 -3.32
N LEU A 1021 -6.12 -10.65 -3.23
CA LEU A 1021 -5.25 -9.94 -2.28
C LEU A 1021 -5.64 -10.26 -0.83
N VAL A 1022 -6.92 -10.21 -0.49
CA VAL A 1022 -7.43 -10.50 0.86
C VAL A 1022 -7.15 -11.95 1.26
N ARG A 1023 -7.36 -12.92 0.35
CA ARG A 1023 -7.03 -14.33 0.64
C ARG A 1023 -5.53 -14.55 0.80
N GLN A 1024 -4.72 -13.90 -0.04
CA GLN A 1024 -3.26 -13.96 0.05
C GLN A 1024 -2.76 -13.41 1.40
N ILE A 1025 -3.41 -12.37 1.91
CA ILE A 1025 -3.13 -11.81 3.24
C ILE A 1025 -3.62 -12.76 4.35
N GLY A 1026 -4.88 -13.20 4.29
CA GLY A 1026 -5.49 -13.92 5.40
C GLY A 1026 -5.11 -15.41 5.49
N SER A 1027 -4.61 -16.02 4.42
CA SER A 1027 -3.96 -17.35 4.48
C SER A 1027 -2.58 -17.32 5.14
N ARG A 1028 -2.05 -16.13 5.44
CA ARG A 1028 -0.74 -15.92 6.08
C ARG A 1028 -0.86 -15.44 7.53
N SER A 1029 -2.04 -14.98 7.95
CA SER A 1029 -2.33 -14.59 9.34
C SER A 1029 -2.89 -15.74 10.20
N GLN A 1030 -3.26 -16.87 9.57
CA GLN A 1030 -3.53 -18.16 10.20
C GLN A 1030 -2.30 -19.05 10.08
#